data_AF-A0A0J8R638-F1
#
_entry.id   AF-A0A0J8R638-F1
#
_cell.length_a   1.000
_cell.length_b   1.000
_cell.length_c   1.000
_cell.angle_alpha   90.00
_cell.angle_beta   90.00
_cell.angle_gamma   90.00
#
_symmetry.space_group_name_H-M   'P 1'
#
loop_
_entity.id
_entity.type
_entity.pdbx_description
1 polymer ?
#
loop_
_entity_poly.entity_id
_entity_poly.type
_entity_poly.pdbx_seq_one_letter_code
_entity_poly.pdbx_strand_id
1 'polypeptide(L)'
;MSGLAIIKTWVFWALALLPWLSCVQAMRESRIAELRAEAEHMFYHGFDNYMKYAFPEDELRPLSCGPLTRDRENPAHIELNDVLGNYSLTLVDSLSTLAILSDAGSRAHKGWKAWKYFQDGVKHLVELYGDGSNGAMGTGSRGKGFDADSKVQVFETVIRGLGGLLSAHLFAVGDLPIRGYHPPADEVSYAKLWNKKDDSSGRPGIRWANGFVYDGQLLRLAMDLGTRLLPAFFTATGLPYPRVNLRHGVPFYPKSPLNANSKGGTSRSEQTFPPEITETCSAGAGSLVLEFTVLSRLTGDGRFEEFAKRAFWSVWARRSEIGLIGAGIDAESGKWVNSYTGIGAGIDSFFEYALKSHILLSEGQPLVFNASGPFHELDGHFTPLSEEAHSPDAFLKAWQQARHSIKHHLYRGSSYQYPHYIQGDIITGATRAFWMDSLSAYFPGLLTLSGDLDGATEAHLLTTALWTRFSSLPERWNIATGDIEGGLTWWGGRPEFIESTYYLYRATEDPWYLHVGEMAMRDIKRRCWTKCGWAGLQDVRTGELSNRMESFFLGETAKYLFLLFDLSHPLNHLDSPFVFTTEGHPLVIPKSAQHSTRLKFEKKHIKFHAPEVETCPRPHPPLPFGLSTIAARSDVFHAASLARLPLMPPRAQVESAIVEYSKDHPSITLSDLVSPSNYTYFPWTLPPEVVPPNATSAPMATRPTLDLSFPPMPNTVLSSASLERVADGIWVKSMSGLRLGMIQDMPLLTESSSSPMDGFRIQVINNIALGKDEKVYLSRETVTTLEPTDPNFTQVEDLTVLDIVIDLKPSQVPGNISSSTITATSSPTSSGKLLEEIHTPVEDSSNMKFAFSSFMSQVTSLLRDEVMASSAGSAFFGRSVSRVSLPALTATGKGAVPLADVEEATLPAPWVSSSSGETDCQSPCMVYYLPCRRTLRWPVAFFCSKNPSSYCHQARKLQLL
;
A
#
# COMPACT_ATOMS: atom_id res chain seq x y z
N MET A 1 70.92 -24.12 4.31
CA MET A 1 70.35 -23.07 5.19
C MET A 1 69.32 -22.16 4.48
N SER A 2 69.00 -22.36 3.20
CA SER A 2 68.15 -21.44 2.42
C SER A 2 66.66 -21.44 2.79
N GLY A 3 66.00 -22.62 2.84
CA GLY A 3 64.54 -22.69 3.01
C GLY A 3 64.00 -22.05 4.29
N LEU A 4 64.67 -22.26 5.43
CA LEU A 4 64.22 -21.72 6.72
C LEU A 4 64.34 -20.19 6.81
N ALA A 5 65.26 -19.59 6.06
CA ALA A 5 65.38 -18.13 5.96
C ALA A 5 64.18 -17.58 5.17
N ILE A 6 63.90 -18.14 3.99
CA ILE A 6 62.78 -17.73 3.12
C ILE A 6 61.45 -17.81 3.87
N ILE A 7 61.18 -18.92 4.56
CA ILE A 7 59.96 -19.07 5.37
C ILE A 7 59.86 -17.97 6.44
N LYS A 8 60.95 -17.66 7.16
CA LYS A 8 60.96 -16.56 8.13
C LYS A 8 60.72 -15.20 7.47
N THR A 9 61.26 -14.94 6.28
CA THR A 9 61.02 -13.67 5.57
C THR A 9 59.55 -13.55 5.12
N TRP A 10 58.94 -14.62 4.60
CA TRP A 10 57.52 -14.63 4.24
C TRP A 10 56.60 -14.48 5.46
N VAL A 11 56.90 -15.16 6.57
CA VAL A 11 56.16 -14.99 7.84
C VAL A 11 56.33 -13.57 8.40
N PHE A 12 57.51 -12.97 8.29
CA PHE A 12 57.75 -11.59 8.72
C PHE A 12 56.99 -10.58 7.85
N TRP A 13 56.97 -10.75 6.52
CA TRP A 13 56.15 -9.90 5.64
C TRP A 13 54.64 -10.09 5.88
N ALA A 14 54.17 -11.32 6.11
CA ALA A 14 52.77 -11.56 6.48
C ALA A 14 52.40 -10.88 7.80
N LEU A 15 53.27 -10.95 8.83
CA LEU A 15 53.08 -10.28 10.12
C LEU A 15 53.24 -8.75 10.04
N ALA A 16 54.05 -8.22 9.10
CA ALA A 16 54.21 -6.79 8.86
C ALA A 16 53.08 -6.19 8.00
N LEU A 17 52.44 -7.00 7.16
CA LEU A 17 51.25 -6.63 6.37
C LEU A 17 49.94 -6.85 7.13
N LEU A 18 49.91 -7.70 8.15
CA LEU A 18 48.76 -7.87 9.05
C LEU A 18 48.24 -6.58 9.70
N PRO A 19 49.08 -5.63 10.17
CA PRO A 19 48.60 -4.30 10.61
C PRO A 19 48.33 -3.31 9.47
N TRP A 20 48.65 -3.64 8.22
CA TRP A 20 48.24 -2.88 7.02
C TRP A 20 46.93 -3.39 6.42
N LEU A 21 46.46 -4.58 6.81
CA LEU A 21 45.06 -4.97 6.71
C LEU A 21 44.27 -4.17 7.74
N SER A 22 43.85 -2.95 7.35
CA SER A 22 42.84 -2.19 8.08
C SER A 22 41.62 -3.07 8.29
N CYS A 23 41.42 -3.54 9.52
CA CYS A 23 40.23 -4.29 9.91
C CYS A 23 39.04 -3.33 9.96
N VAL A 24 38.48 -3.03 8.78
CA VAL A 24 37.29 -2.20 8.62
C VAL A 24 36.17 -2.87 9.41
N GLN A 25 35.75 -2.25 10.51
CA GLN A 25 35.03 -2.96 11.56
C GLN A 25 33.53 -2.69 11.47
N ALA A 26 32.78 -3.67 10.98
CA ALA A 26 31.32 -3.67 11.02
C ALA A 26 30.78 -3.52 12.46
N MET A 27 29.50 -3.21 12.60
CA MET A 27 28.84 -3.10 13.91
C MET A 27 29.12 -4.38 14.73
N ARG A 28 29.82 -4.20 15.86
CA ARG A 28 30.31 -5.33 16.67
C ARG A 28 29.14 -6.16 17.20
N GLU A 29 29.30 -7.47 17.28
CA GLU A 29 28.31 -8.39 17.86
C GLU A 29 27.85 -7.96 19.26
N SER A 30 28.75 -7.39 20.07
CA SER A 30 28.39 -6.82 21.38
C SER A 30 27.40 -5.66 21.26
N ARG A 31 27.57 -4.77 20.27
CA ARG A 31 26.67 -3.63 20.03
C ARG A 31 25.33 -4.10 19.46
N ILE A 32 25.32 -5.11 18.59
CA ILE A 32 24.09 -5.74 18.11
C ILE A 32 23.33 -6.39 19.30
N ALA A 33 24.04 -7.07 20.21
CA ALA A 33 23.45 -7.65 21.41
C ALA A 33 22.93 -6.60 22.42
N GLU A 34 23.61 -5.46 22.55
CA GLU A 34 23.11 -4.29 23.29
C GLU A 34 21.82 -3.75 22.65
N LEU A 35 21.82 -3.48 21.35
CA LEU A 35 20.66 -2.96 20.61
C LEU A 35 19.45 -3.89 20.70
N ARG A 36 19.66 -5.21 20.60
CA ARG A 36 18.61 -6.21 20.85
C ARG A 36 18.04 -6.12 22.27
N ALA A 37 18.89 -5.92 23.28
CA ALA A 37 18.47 -5.75 24.66
C ALA A 37 17.78 -4.39 24.93
N GLU A 38 18.14 -3.35 24.16
CA GLU A 38 17.43 -2.06 24.15
C GLU A 38 16.03 -2.20 23.52
N ALA A 39 15.87 -2.97 22.44
CA ALA A 39 14.58 -3.27 21.83
C ALA A 39 13.68 -4.14 22.73
N GLU A 40 14.23 -5.16 23.38
CA GLU A 40 13.54 -5.96 24.42
C GLU A 40 13.04 -5.05 25.56
N HIS A 41 13.87 -4.11 26.01
CA HIS A 41 13.49 -3.14 27.05
C HIS A 41 12.44 -2.13 26.56
N MET A 42 12.48 -1.70 25.30
CA MET A 42 11.46 -0.85 24.69
C MET A 42 10.08 -1.53 24.74
N PHE A 43 10.01 -2.81 24.36
CA PHE A 43 8.78 -3.59 24.46
C PHE A 43 8.27 -3.67 25.91
N TYR A 44 9.11 -4.10 26.86
CA TYR A 44 8.68 -4.22 28.26
C TYR A 44 8.25 -2.89 28.87
N HIS A 45 8.89 -1.76 28.53
CA HIS A 45 8.47 -0.45 29.05
C HIS A 45 7.06 -0.07 28.61
N GLY A 46 6.65 -0.41 27.39
CA GLY A 46 5.25 -0.24 26.97
C GLY A 46 4.33 -1.28 27.61
N PHE A 47 4.69 -2.56 27.53
CA PHE A 47 3.84 -3.67 27.96
C PHE A 47 3.61 -3.72 29.49
N ASP A 48 4.66 -3.54 30.31
CA ASP A 48 4.55 -3.52 31.77
C ASP A 48 3.66 -2.36 32.24
N ASN A 49 3.71 -1.21 31.55
CA ASN A 49 2.85 -0.06 31.87
C ASN A 49 1.42 -0.22 31.33
N TYR A 50 1.21 -0.86 30.17
CA TYR A 50 -0.12 -1.24 29.69
C TYR A 50 -0.81 -2.17 30.68
N MET A 51 -0.14 -3.26 31.08
CA MET A 51 -0.66 -4.24 32.05
C MET A 51 -0.92 -3.64 33.45
N LYS A 52 -0.33 -2.47 33.75
CA LYS A 52 -0.48 -1.78 35.04
C LYS A 52 -1.55 -0.67 35.04
N TYR A 53 -1.70 0.07 33.96
CA TYR A 53 -2.52 1.29 33.91
C TYR A 53 -3.71 1.24 32.95
N ALA A 54 -3.74 0.29 32.01
CA ALA A 54 -4.74 0.25 30.94
C ALA A 54 -5.48 -1.09 30.83
N PHE A 55 -4.77 -2.22 30.98
CA PHE A 55 -5.39 -3.55 30.96
C PHE A 55 -6.55 -3.66 31.97
N PRO A 56 -7.74 -4.20 31.60
CA PRO A 56 -8.04 -4.94 30.37
C PRO A 56 -8.57 -4.10 29.19
N GLU A 57 -8.52 -2.77 29.25
CA GLU A 57 -8.95 -1.92 28.15
C GLU A 57 -8.00 -2.01 26.94
N ASP A 58 -8.43 -1.50 25.79
CA ASP A 58 -7.78 -1.80 24.51
C ASP A 58 -6.40 -1.15 24.34
N GLU A 59 -6.20 0.07 24.83
CA GLU A 59 -4.96 0.85 24.65
C GLU A 59 -4.61 1.73 25.86
N LEU A 60 -3.42 2.33 25.82
CA LEU A 60 -2.81 3.08 26.93
C LEU A 60 -2.68 4.57 26.59
N ARG A 61 -2.95 5.43 27.58
CA ARG A 61 -2.64 6.87 27.58
C ARG A 61 -1.32 7.10 28.33
N PRO A 62 -0.18 7.23 27.63
CA PRO A 62 1.15 7.21 28.24
C PRO A 62 1.53 8.51 28.96
N LEU A 63 0.85 9.64 28.73
CA LEU A 63 1.09 10.88 29.48
C LEU A 63 0.25 10.92 30.76
N SER A 64 -1.02 10.52 30.68
CA SER A 64 -1.95 10.52 31.82
C SER A 64 -1.98 9.23 32.64
N CYS A 65 -1.17 8.22 32.29
CA CYS A 65 -1.02 6.95 33.01
C CYS A 65 -2.37 6.21 33.26
N GLY A 66 -3.19 6.05 32.22
CA GLY A 66 -4.51 5.41 32.31
C GLY A 66 -4.96 4.75 31.00
N PRO A 67 -6.16 4.14 30.94
CA PRO A 67 -6.66 3.51 29.73
C PRO A 67 -7.08 4.54 28.67
N LEU A 68 -7.00 4.13 27.40
CA LEU A 68 -7.79 4.68 26.31
C LEU A 68 -8.90 3.67 26.00
N THR A 69 -10.15 4.14 26.04
CA THR A 69 -11.35 3.35 25.76
C THR A 69 -12.15 3.97 24.62
N ARG A 70 -13.09 3.19 24.07
CA ARG A 70 -14.21 3.71 23.28
C ARG A 70 -14.84 4.95 23.90
N ASP A 71 -15.23 5.88 23.05
CA ASP A 71 -16.13 6.98 23.39
C ASP A 71 -17.57 6.44 23.39
N ARG A 72 -18.10 6.20 24.60
CA ARG A 72 -19.46 5.67 24.80
C ARG A 72 -20.54 6.76 24.76
N GLU A 73 -20.14 8.03 24.88
CA GLU A 73 -21.05 9.17 24.91
C GLU A 73 -21.31 9.69 23.48
N ASN A 74 -20.30 9.57 22.60
CA ASN A 74 -20.41 9.86 21.17
C ASN A 74 -20.12 8.62 20.30
N PRO A 75 -21.14 7.78 20.00
CA PRO A 75 -21.01 6.66 19.07
C PRO A 75 -20.57 7.03 17.65
N ALA A 76 -20.68 8.31 17.25
CA ALA A 76 -20.21 8.82 15.96
C ALA A 76 -18.72 9.22 15.96
N HIS A 77 -17.99 9.04 17.06
CA HIS A 77 -16.54 9.25 17.17
C HIS A 77 -15.73 8.14 16.47
N ILE A 78 -15.97 7.94 15.16
CA ILE A 78 -15.43 6.83 14.36
C ILE A 78 -13.90 6.67 14.47
N GLU A 79 -13.17 7.79 14.49
CA GLU A 79 -11.71 7.87 14.58
C GLU A 79 -11.12 7.14 15.82
N LEU A 80 -11.90 6.98 16.88
CA LEU A 80 -11.54 6.25 18.11
C LEU A 80 -12.36 4.96 18.27
N ASN A 81 -13.64 4.98 17.90
CA ASN A 81 -14.57 3.87 18.13
C ASN A 81 -14.46 2.73 17.11
N ASP A 82 -13.91 2.95 15.93
CA ASP A 82 -13.83 1.88 14.92
C ASP A 82 -12.73 0.84 15.25
N VAL A 83 -11.63 1.27 15.89
CA VAL A 83 -10.50 0.40 16.30
C VAL A 83 -10.75 -0.33 17.62
N LEU A 84 -11.19 0.42 18.64
CA LEU A 84 -11.20 -0.06 20.02
C LEU A 84 -12.42 -0.97 20.27
N GLY A 85 -12.33 -2.25 19.88
CA GLY A 85 -13.48 -3.17 19.92
C GLY A 85 -13.95 -3.62 21.30
N ASN A 86 -13.26 -3.23 22.38
CA ASN A 86 -13.41 -3.69 23.77
C ASN A 86 -13.01 -5.16 23.99
N TYR A 87 -12.00 -5.63 23.25
CA TYR A 87 -11.49 -6.99 23.25
C TYR A 87 -10.04 -7.14 23.81
N SER A 88 -9.56 -6.13 24.53
CA SER A 88 -8.20 -6.06 25.12
C SER A 88 -7.11 -6.02 24.03
N LEU A 89 -7.34 -5.19 23.00
CA LEU A 89 -6.53 -5.08 21.78
C LEU A 89 -5.01 -5.17 22.00
N THR A 90 -4.42 -4.26 22.79
CA THR A 90 -2.96 -4.23 23.03
C THR A 90 -2.42 -5.54 23.61
N LEU A 91 -3.20 -6.30 24.39
CA LEU A 91 -2.78 -7.63 24.85
C LEU A 91 -2.76 -8.63 23.68
N VAL A 92 -3.82 -8.67 22.87
CA VAL A 92 -3.96 -9.61 21.73
C VAL A 92 -2.79 -9.43 20.76
N ASP A 93 -2.51 -8.20 20.35
CA ASP A 93 -1.48 -7.89 19.36
C ASP A 93 -0.08 -8.25 19.91
N SER A 94 0.15 -7.91 21.19
CA SER A 94 1.39 -8.18 21.92
C SER A 94 1.68 -9.67 22.13
N LEU A 95 0.71 -10.58 22.08
CA LEU A 95 0.97 -12.02 22.26
C LEU A 95 1.96 -12.57 21.24
N SER A 96 1.87 -12.12 19.98
CA SER A 96 2.80 -12.52 18.93
C SER A 96 4.23 -12.01 19.20
N THR A 97 4.38 -10.78 19.71
CA THR A 97 5.67 -10.21 20.10
C THR A 97 6.24 -10.90 21.34
N LEU A 98 5.41 -11.23 22.33
CA LEU A 98 5.80 -11.98 23.52
C LEU A 98 6.36 -13.36 23.16
N ALA A 99 5.73 -14.07 22.22
CA ALA A 99 6.23 -15.35 21.72
C ALA A 99 7.60 -15.21 21.01
N ILE A 100 7.80 -14.15 20.23
CA ILE A 100 9.08 -13.83 19.57
C ILE A 100 10.19 -13.48 20.58
N LEU A 101 9.86 -12.74 21.64
CA LEU A 101 10.79 -12.40 22.72
C LEU A 101 11.11 -13.59 23.66
N SER A 102 10.37 -14.71 23.54
CA SER A 102 10.44 -15.84 24.47
C SER A 102 11.64 -16.76 24.25
N ASP A 103 12.26 -17.16 25.37
CA ASP A 103 13.14 -18.32 25.43
C ASP A 103 12.71 -19.21 26.61
N ALA A 104 12.02 -20.29 26.28
CA ALA A 104 11.51 -21.28 27.23
C ALA A 104 12.60 -22.25 27.73
N GLY A 105 13.76 -22.30 27.07
CA GLY A 105 14.91 -23.11 27.49
C GLY A 105 15.85 -22.37 28.44
N SER A 106 15.85 -21.04 28.41
CA SER A 106 16.77 -20.21 29.19
C SER A 106 16.42 -20.12 30.67
N ARG A 107 17.43 -20.33 31.53
CA ARG A 107 17.37 -20.02 32.96
C ARG A 107 17.76 -18.56 33.28
N ALA A 108 18.10 -17.75 32.28
CA ALA A 108 18.37 -16.33 32.49
C ALA A 108 17.05 -15.55 32.56
N HIS A 109 16.97 -14.57 33.48
CA HIS A 109 15.72 -13.88 33.84
C HIS A 109 14.98 -13.15 32.70
N LYS A 110 15.61 -12.94 31.53
CA LYS A 110 15.08 -12.15 30.41
C LYS A 110 14.09 -12.91 29.53
N GLY A 111 14.54 -13.87 28.71
CA GLY A 111 13.65 -14.65 27.82
C GLY A 111 12.56 -15.46 28.56
N TRP A 112 12.80 -15.80 29.83
CA TRP A 112 11.80 -16.38 30.71
C TRP A 112 10.67 -15.40 31.09
N LYS A 113 10.93 -14.09 31.18
CA LYS A 113 9.91 -13.06 31.45
C LYS A 113 8.89 -12.99 30.32
N ALA A 114 9.36 -12.87 29.07
CA ALA A 114 8.50 -12.92 27.88
C ALA A 114 7.68 -14.21 27.81
N TRP A 115 8.30 -15.37 28.06
CA TRP A 115 7.61 -16.66 28.04
C TRP A 115 6.51 -16.75 29.09
N LYS A 116 6.79 -16.31 30.32
CA LYS A 116 5.76 -16.21 31.37
C LYS A 116 4.62 -15.26 30.95
N TYR A 117 4.93 -14.09 30.40
CA TYR A 117 3.93 -13.12 29.97
C TYR A 117 3.05 -13.62 28.82
N PHE A 118 3.60 -14.42 27.90
CA PHE A 118 2.81 -15.12 26.89
C PHE A 118 1.81 -16.08 27.55
N GLN A 119 2.29 -16.95 28.45
CA GLN A 119 1.44 -17.93 29.15
C GLN A 119 0.36 -17.29 30.02
N ASP A 120 0.70 -16.22 30.75
CA ASP A 120 -0.23 -15.48 31.61
C ASP A 120 -1.19 -14.61 30.79
N GLY A 121 -0.74 -14.00 29.68
CA GLY A 121 -1.60 -13.22 28.77
C GLY A 121 -2.66 -14.07 28.07
N VAL A 122 -2.29 -15.25 27.56
CA VAL A 122 -3.25 -16.20 26.97
C VAL A 122 -4.24 -16.71 28.01
N LYS A 123 -3.77 -16.99 29.24
CA LYS A 123 -4.65 -17.32 30.36
C LYS A 123 -5.62 -16.18 30.67
N HIS A 124 -5.16 -14.93 30.73
CA HIS A 124 -6.00 -13.77 31.01
C HIS A 124 -7.07 -13.54 29.93
N LEU A 125 -6.76 -13.69 28.63
CA LEU A 125 -7.81 -13.64 27.60
C LEU A 125 -8.91 -14.68 27.84
N VAL A 126 -8.56 -15.88 28.30
CA VAL A 126 -9.54 -16.94 28.65
C VAL A 126 -10.29 -16.64 29.96
N GLU A 127 -9.69 -15.92 30.91
CA GLU A 127 -10.37 -15.44 32.13
C GLU A 127 -11.33 -14.26 31.83
N LEU A 128 -11.06 -13.45 30.80
CA LEU A 128 -11.90 -12.32 30.39
C LEU A 128 -13.01 -12.74 29.39
N TYR A 129 -12.71 -13.55 28.40
CA TYR A 129 -13.62 -13.88 27.28
C TYR A 129 -14.03 -15.36 27.22
N GLY A 130 -13.54 -16.20 28.13
CA GLY A 130 -13.86 -17.62 28.21
C GLY A 130 -13.02 -18.49 27.28
N ASP A 131 -13.25 -19.80 27.31
CA ASP A 131 -12.46 -20.78 26.55
C ASP A 131 -12.92 -20.98 25.09
N GLY A 132 -13.82 -20.13 24.61
CA GLY A 132 -14.43 -20.22 23.27
C GLY A 132 -15.35 -21.43 23.04
N SER A 133 -15.69 -22.22 24.06
CA SER A 133 -16.68 -23.29 23.94
C SER A 133 -18.12 -22.78 24.02
N ASN A 134 -19.09 -23.60 23.60
CA ASN A 134 -20.51 -23.27 23.79
C ASN A 134 -20.99 -23.46 25.24
N GLY A 135 -20.26 -24.21 26.06
CA GLY A 135 -20.62 -24.56 27.43
C GLY A 135 -20.34 -23.46 28.46
N ALA A 136 -20.41 -23.81 29.74
CA ALA A 136 -20.20 -22.87 30.85
C ALA A 136 -18.77 -22.28 30.90
N MET A 137 -17.76 -23.01 30.42
CA MET A 137 -16.38 -22.53 30.33
C MET A 137 -16.17 -21.45 29.25
N GLY A 138 -17.10 -21.33 28.30
CA GLY A 138 -17.05 -20.32 27.24
C GLY A 138 -17.40 -18.90 27.70
N THR A 139 -17.90 -18.74 28.92
CA THR A 139 -18.22 -17.44 29.52
C THR A 139 -17.06 -16.99 30.43
N GLY A 140 -16.37 -15.92 30.03
CA GLY A 140 -15.40 -15.23 30.86
C GLY A 140 -16.01 -14.09 31.67
N SER A 141 -15.15 -13.32 32.35
CA SER A 141 -15.55 -12.23 33.26
C SER A 141 -15.96 -10.91 32.57
N ARG A 142 -15.58 -10.69 31.31
CA ARG A 142 -16.06 -9.57 30.47
C ARG A 142 -17.13 -9.99 29.45
N GLY A 143 -17.13 -11.23 28.97
CA GLY A 143 -18.08 -11.70 27.96
C GLY A 143 -18.01 -13.20 27.67
N LYS A 144 -18.93 -13.69 26.82
CA LYS A 144 -18.91 -15.04 26.25
C LYS A 144 -18.35 -14.98 24.84
N GLY A 145 -17.08 -15.35 24.67
CA GLY A 145 -16.31 -14.94 23.50
C GLY A 145 -16.34 -13.42 23.33
N PHE A 146 -16.40 -12.97 22.09
CA PHE A 146 -16.54 -11.55 21.73
C PHE A 146 -18.00 -11.14 21.53
N ASP A 147 -18.93 -11.70 22.31
CA ASP A 147 -20.33 -11.26 22.38
C ASP A 147 -20.47 -9.89 23.07
N ALA A 148 -20.05 -8.85 22.35
CA ALA A 148 -20.11 -7.46 22.75
C ALA A 148 -21.03 -6.66 21.82
N ASP A 149 -21.87 -5.80 22.39
CA ASP A 149 -22.55 -4.74 21.63
C ASP A 149 -21.55 -3.62 21.34
N SER A 150 -20.78 -3.82 20.26
CA SER A 150 -19.62 -3.03 19.90
C SER A 150 -19.56 -2.94 18.37
N LYS A 151 -19.71 -1.74 17.80
CA LYS A 151 -19.53 -1.48 16.36
C LYS A 151 -18.05 -1.29 16.09
N VAL A 152 -17.46 -2.18 15.30
CA VAL A 152 -16.03 -2.21 14.97
C VAL A 152 -15.83 -2.11 13.46
N GLN A 153 -14.66 -1.64 13.04
CA GLN A 153 -14.22 -1.72 11.66
C GLN A 153 -13.71 -3.14 11.36
N VAL A 154 -14.15 -3.70 10.22
CA VAL A 154 -13.86 -5.08 9.85
C VAL A 154 -12.35 -5.27 9.68
N PHE A 155 -11.70 -4.40 8.89
CA PHE A 155 -10.26 -4.42 8.62
C PHE A 155 -9.41 -4.52 9.90
N GLU A 156 -9.51 -3.54 10.80
CA GLU A 156 -8.79 -3.51 12.09
C GLU A 156 -9.05 -4.77 12.93
N THR A 157 -10.30 -5.24 12.96
CA THR A 157 -10.67 -6.43 13.76
C THR A 157 -10.10 -7.72 13.16
N VAL A 158 -9.89 -7.77 11.84
CA VAL A 158 -9.19 -8.89 11.17
C VAL A 158 -7.69 -8.81 11.41
N ILE A 159 -7.03 -7.73 10.98
CA ILE A 159 -5.56 -7.66 10.96
C ILE A 159 -4.97 -7.75 12.37
N ARG A 160 -5.58 -7.06 13.36
CA ARG A 160 -5.13 -7.06 14.76
C ARG A 160 -5.74 -8.21 15.55
N GLY A 161 -7.07 -8.18 15.70
CA GLY A 161 -7.80 -9.10 16.56
C GLY A 161 -7.70 -10.56 16.12
N LEU A 162 -8.04 -10.85 14.86
CA LEU A 162 -7.97 -12.21 14.34
C LEU A 162 -6.51 -12.64 14.07
N GLY A 163 -5.70 -11.78 13.47
CA GLY A 163 -4.27 -12.04 13.21
C GLY A 163 -3.48 -12.38 14.47
N GLY A 164 -3.63 -11.59 15.54
CA GLY A 164 -2.99 -11.81 16.84
C GLY A 164 -3.42 -13.13 17.50
N LEU A 165 -4.72 -13.44 17.51
CA LEU A 165 -5.24 -14.71 18.05
C LEU A 165 -4.73 -15.94 17.28
N LEU A 166 -4.70 -15.88 15.95
CA LEU A 166 -4.21 -16.97 15.08
C LEU A 166 -2.69 -17.17 15.23
N SER A 167 -1.91 -16.09 15.21
CA SER A 167 -0.46 -16.14 15.37
C SER A 167 -0.08 -16.68 16.76
N ALA A 168 -0.73 -16.19 17.82
CA ALA A 168 -0.55 -16.70 19.17
C ALA A 168 -0.98 -18.18 19.32
N HIS A 169 -2.01 -18.64 18.60
CA HIS A 169 -2.34 -20.06 18.54
C HIS A 169 -1.20 -20.88 17.90
N LEU A 170 -0.72 -20.48 16.72
CA LEU A 170 0.35 -21.18 15.99
C LEU A 170 1.65 -21.29 16.82
N PHE A 171 2.01 -20.23 17.56
CA PHE A 171 3.10 -20.28 18.55
C PHE A 171 2.79 -21.24 19.72
N ALA A 172 1.60 -21.17 20.31
CA ALA A 172 1.22 -22.01 21.45
C ALA A 172 1.24 -23.52 21.12
N VAL A 173 0.90 -23.91 19.89
CA VAL A 173 0.95 -25.31 19.41
C VAL A 173 2.26 -25.69 18.72
N GLY A 174 3.24 -24.80 18.66
CA GLY A 174 4.57 -25.07 18.08
C GLY A 174 4.60 -25.23 16.55
N ASP A 175 3.64 -24.69 15.82
CA ASP A 175 3.77 -24.51 14.36
C ASP A 175 4.63 -23.30 14.00
N LEU A 176 4.71 -22.30 14.89
CA LEU A 176 5.70 -21.23 14.85
C LEU A 176 6.73 -21.41 15.99
N PRO A 177 8.03 -21.16 15.74
CA PRO A 177 9.09 -21.51 16.68
C PRO A 177 9.25 -20.50 17.83
N ILE A 178 9.21 -21.01 19.07
CA ILE A 178 9.72 -20.31 20.27
C ILE A 178 11.01 -21.03 20.71
N ARG A 179 12.04 -20.28 21.11
CA ARG A 179 13.32 -20.87 21.55
C ARG A 179 13.11 -21.80 22.75
N GLY A 180 13.62 -23.03 22.64
CA GLY A 180 13.54 -24.05 23.69
C GLY A 180 12.16 -24.70 23.90
N TYR A 181 11.09 -24.18 23.30
CA TYR A 181 9.73 -24.70 23.51
C TYR A 181 9.45 -25.91 22.61
N HIS A 182 9.33 -27.08 23.22
CA HIS A 182 9.06 -28.35 22.54
C HIS A 182 7.96 -29.12 23.29
N PRO A 183 6.69 -28.71 23.17
CA PRO A 183 5.57 -29.37 23.87
C PRO A 183 5.34 -30.82 23.39
N PRO A 184 4.77 -31.71 24.23
CA PRO A 184 4.57 -33.12 23.87
C PRO A 184 3.69 -33.30 22.64
N ALA A 185 4.08 -34.20 21.74
CA ALA A 185 3.44 -34.35 20.42
C ALA A 185 1.96 -34.79 20.50
N ASP A 186 1.57 -35.50 21.55
CA ASP A 186 0.20 -35.90 21.87
C ASP A 186 -0.63 -34.73 22.43
N GLU A 187 -0.09 -33.97 23.40
CA GLU A 187 -0.72 -32.75 23.92
C GLU A 187 -0.91 -31.70 22.80
N VAL A 188 0.08 -31.57 21.91
CA VAL A 188 0.02 -30.73 20.69
C VAL A 188 -1.03 -31.22 19.70
N SER A 189 -1.05 -32.53 19.41
CA SER A 189 -2.03 -33.11 18.49
C SER A 189 -3.47 -32.85 18.96
N TYR A 190 -3.73 -32.93 20.27
CA TYR A 190 -5.02 -32.57 20.84
C TYR A 190 -5.30 -31.05 20.78
N ALA A 191 -4.32 -30.20 21.07
CA ALA A 191 -4.48 -28.75 21.03
C ALA A 191 -4.69 -28.17 19.62
N LYS A 192 -4.32 -28.93 18.57
CA LYS A 192 -4.59 -28.61 17.15
C LYS A 192 -5.94 -29.15 16.65
N LEU A 193 -6.64 -30.01 17.39
CA LEU A 193 -7.94 -30.53 16.95
C LEU A 193 -9.04 -29.48 17.15
N TRP A 194 -9.61 -29.02 16.03
CA TRP A 194 -10.81 -28.20 16.02
C TRP A 194 -12.03 -28.95 16.60
N ASN A 195 -12.41 -30.07 15.97
CA ASN A 195 -13.52 -30.91 16.41
C ASN A 195 -13.05 -31.94 17.45
N LYS A 196 -13.12 -31.56 18.72
CA LYS A 196 -12.94 -32.48 19.86
C LYS A 196 -14.23 -33.23 20.17
N LYS A 197 -14.07 -34.40 20.77
CA LYS A 197 -15.15 -35.07 21.52
C LYS A 197 -14.99 -34.71 22.99
N ASP A 198 -16.11 -34.57 23.70
CA ASP A 198 -16.11 -34.47 25.16
C ASP A 198 -15.63 -35.81 25.76
N ASP A 199 -14.33 -35.92 25.99
CA ASP A 199 -13.78 -37.00 26.81
C ASP A 199 -13.77 -36.57 28.29
N SER A 200 -14.17 -37.50 29.15
CA SER A 200 -14.38 -37.26 30.58
C SER A 200 -13.14 -37.57 31.42
N SER A 201 -12.09 -38.14 30.84
CA SER A 201 -10.86 -38.57 31.53
C SER A 201 -9.86 -37.43 31.85
N GLY A 202 -10.36 -36.26 32.27
CA GLY A 202 -9.55 -35.07 32.56
C GLY A 202 -9.07 -34.33 31.30
N ARG A 203 -8.77 -33.03 31.41
CA ARG A 203 -8.43 -32.18 30.25
C ARG A 203 -7.09 -32.59 29.61
N PRO A 204 -7.08 -33.04 28.34
CA PRO A 204 -5.87 -33.14 27.53
C PRO A 204 -5.52 -31.75 26.97
N GLY A 205 -4.28 -31.58 26.50
CA GLY A 205 -3.75 -30.30 26.04
C GLY A 205 -2.46 -29.92 26.76
N ILE A 206 -1.75 -28.95 26.20
CA ILE A 206 -0.37 -28.59 26.55
C ILE A 206 -0.32 -27.96 27.94
N ARG A 207 0.46 -28.55 28.85
CA ARG A 207 0.56 -28.08 30.24
C ARG A 207 1.67 -27.04 30.39
N TRP A 208 1.30 -25.85 30.88
CA TRP A 208 2.22 -24.73 31.09
C TRP A 208 2.64 -24.56 32.54
N ALA A 209 3.79 -23.91 32.75
CA ALA A 209 4.42 -23.77 34.07
C ALA A 209 3.62 -22.89 35.04
N ASN A 210 2.73 -22.03 34.54
CA ASN A 210 1.77 -21.26 35.34
C ASN A 210 0.51 -22.07 35.75
N GLY A 211 0.45 -23.37 35.44
CA GLY A 211 -0.67 -24.25 35.73
C GLY A 211 -1.83 -24.18 34.73
N PHE A 212 -1.73 -23.35 33.69
CA PHE A 212 -2.70 -23.33 32.59
C PHE A 212 -2.56 -24.57 31.71
N VAL A 213 -3.67 -25.03 31.12
CA VAL A 213 -3.70 -26.12 30.15
C VAL A 213 -4.20 -25.56 28.83
N TYR A 214 -3.28 -25.35 27.89
CA TYR A 214 -3.59 -24.83 26.57
C TYR A 214 -4.09 -25.95 25.66
N ASP A 215 -5.32 -25.83 25.16
CA ASP A 215 -5.93 -26.81 24.28
C ASP A 215 -6.43 -26.20 22.96
N GLY A 216 -6.00 -24.98 22.61
CA GLY A 216 -6.51 -24.27 21.44
C GLY A 216 -7.68 -23.33 21.75
N GLN A 217 -7.75 -22.77 22.97
CA GLN A 217 -8.75 -21.76 23.34
C GLN A 217 -8.70 -20.55 22.37
N LEU A 218 -7.50 -20.09 22.01
CA LEU A 218 -7.32 -18.96 21.08
C LEU A 218 -7.90 -19.24 19.69
N LEU A 219 -7.84 -20.48 19.18
CA LEU A 219 -8.44 -20.84 17.90
C LEU A 219 -9.98 -20.80 17.95
N ARG A 220 -10.57 -21.13 19.11
CA ARG A 220 -12.02 -21.02 19.32
C ARG A 220 -12.47 -19.56 19.47
N LEU A 221 -11.69 -18.73 20.15
CA LEU A 221 -11.88 -17.28 20.17
C LEU A 221 -11.71 -16.65 18.78
N ALA A 222 -10.72 -17.09 17.99
CA ALA A 222 -10.52 -16.65 16.60
C ALA A 222 -11.73 -17.01 15.70
N MET A 223 -12.28 -18.22 15.83
CA MET A 223 -13.51 -18.61 15.14
C MET A 223 -14.73 -17.78 15.58
N ASP A 224 -14.90 -17.53 16.89
CA ASP A 224 -15.97 -16.69 17.41
C ASP A 224 -15.88 -15.26 16.85
N LEU A 225 -14.68 -14.65 16.86
CA LEU A 225 -14.44 -13.33 16.28
C LEU A 225 -14.72 -13.32 14.78
N GLY A 226 -14.11 -14.23 14.01
CA GLY A 226 -14.31 -14.31 12.57
C GLY A 226 -15.78 -14.51 12.18
N THR A 227 -16.51 -15.37 12.91
CA THR A 227 -17.94 -15.62 12.69
C THR A 227 -18.78 -14.35 12.86
N ARG A 228 -18.42 -13.48 13.81
CA ARG A 228 -19.09 -12.19 14.05
C ARG A 228 -18.81 -11.14 12.97
N LEU A 229 -17.73 -11.29 12.21
CA LEU A 229 -17.38 -10.42 11.08
C LEU A 229 -18.08 -10.85 9.77
N LEU A 230 -18.45 -12.13 9.62
CA LEU A 230 -19.12 -12.65 8.42
C LEU A 230 -20.32 -11.82 7.92
N PRO A 231 -21.20 -11.24 8.76
CA PRO A 231 -22.33 -10.43 8.29
C PRO A 231 -21.94 -9.24 7.40
N ALA A 232 -20.71 -8.73 7.51
CA ALA A 232 -20.22 -7.63 6.67
C ALA A 232 -20.02 -8.01 5.20
N PHE A 233 -19.77 -9.28 4.88
CA PHE A 233 -19.45 -9.75 3.54
C PHE A 233 -20.70 -9.97 2.65
N PHE A 234 -21.90 -9.85 3.23
CA PHE A 234 -23.16 -9.99 2.49
C PHE A 234 -23.54 -8.67 1.83
N THR A 235 -22.94 -8.42 0.66
CA THR A 235 -23.20 -7.28 -0.23
C THR A 235 -23.38 -7.76 -1.67
N ALA A 236 -24.12 -6.99 -2.47
CA ALA A 236 -24.31 -7.31 -3.90
C ALA A 236 -23.03 -7.18 -4.75
N THR A 237 -21.96 -6.60 -4.21
CA THR A 237 -20.70 -6.31 -4.94
C THR A 237 -19.59 -7.32 -4.65
N GLY A 238 -19.72 -8.12 -3.59
CA GLY A 238 -18.66 -8.96 -3.03
C GLY A 238 -17.63 -8.20 -2.17
N LEU A 239 -17.76 -6.87 -2.03
CA LEU A 239 -16.93 -6.05 -1.13
C LEU A 239 -17.57 -6.05 0.27
N PRO A 240 -16.81 -6.27 1.36
CA PRO A 240 -17.36 -6.20 2.70
C PRO A 240 -17.75 -4.75 3.05
N TYR A 241 -18.84 -4.60 3.80
CA TYR A 241 -19.13 -3.35 4.50
C TYR A 241 -17.96 -2.99 5.46
N PRO A 242 -17.62 -1.71 5.63
CA PRO A 242 -16.48 -1.30 6.45
C PRO A 242 -16.66 -1.61 7.95
N ARG A 243 -17.92 -1.72 8.44
CA ARG A 243 -18.25 -1.86 9.86
C ARG A 243 -19.23 -2.99 10.14
N VAL A 244 -19.15 -3.55 11.34
CA VAL A 244 -20.05 -4.59 11.85
C VAL A 244 -20.19 -4.47 13.37
N ASN A 245 -21.34 -4.87 13.92
CA ASN A 245 -21.52 -4.99 15.36
C ASN A 245 -21.28 -6.44 15.80
N LEU A 246 -20.37 -6.67 16.76
CA LEU A 246 -19.93 -8.02 17.15
C LEU A 246 -21.05 -8.91 17.76
N ARG A 247 -22.16 -8.33 18.22
CA ARG A 247 -23.36 -9.05 18.68
C ARG A 247 -24.50 -9.05 17.66
N HIS A 248 -24.67 -7.96 16.93
CA HIS A 248 -25.88 -7.70 16.13
C HIS A 248 -25.68 -7.81 14.61
N GLY A 249 -24.44 -7.94 14.12
CA GLY A 249 -24.13 -7.99 12.69
C GLY A 249 -24.26 -6.63 12.03
N VAL A 250 -25.01 -6.56 10.92
CA VAL A 250 -25.13 -5.37 10.05
C VAL A 250 -26.56 -4.76 9.98
N PRO A 251 -27.30 -4.59 11.10
CA PRO A 251 -28.71 -4.15 11.06
C PRO A 251 -28.88 -2.70 10.56
N PHE A 252 -27.79 -1.93 10.51
CA PHE A 252 -27.73 -0.53 10.11
C PHE A 252 -27.41 -0.32 8.62
N TYR A 253 -27.28 -1.39 7.81
CA TYR A 253 -27.16 -1.31 6.35
C TYR A 253 -28.43 -1.83 5.66
N PRO A 254 -29.39 -0.97 5.26
CA PRO A 254 -30.69 -1.41 4.77
C PRO A 254 -30.67 -2.22 3.47
N LYS A 255 -29.61 -2.10 2.65
CA LYS A 255 -29.47 -2.86 1.40
C LYS A 255 -28.78 -4.22 1.59
N SER A 256 -28.32 -4.56 2.81
CA SER A 256 -27.76 -5.89 3.07
C SER A 256 -28.84 -6.96 2.83
N PRO A 257 -28.56 -8.06 2.10
CA PRO A 257 -29.49 -9.17 1.90
C PRO A 257 -30.03 -9.76 3.21
N LEU A 258 -29.25 -9.67 4.30
CA LEU A 258 -29.63 -10.13 5.64
C LEU A 258 -30.81 -9.32 6.23
N ASN A 259 -30.99 -8.07 5.81
CA ASN A 259 -32.04 -7.17 6.31
C ASN A 259 -33.26 -7.10 5.38
N ALA A 260 -33.11 -7.47 4.09
CA ALA A 260 -34.11 -7.25 3.03
C ALA A 260 -35.46 -7.95 3.26
N ASN A 261 -35.51 -9.00 4.08
CA ASN A 261 -36.69 -9.85 4.30
C ASN A 261 -37.42 -9.59 5.64
N SER A 262 -37.24 -8.44 6.28
CA SER A 262 -37.95 -8.06 7.51
C SER A 262 -39.43 -7.70 7.28
N LYS A 263 -40.20 -8.65 6.72
CA LYS A 263 -41.63 -8.55 6.40
C LYS A 263 -42.49 -9.39 7.35
N GLY A 264 -42.26 -9.25 8.65
CA GLY A 264 -43.01 -10.03 9.64
C GLY A 264 -42.86 -9.56 11.09
N GLY A 265 -43.92 -8.95 11.63
CA GLY A 265 -44.27 -9.21 13.02
C GLY A 265 -43.64 -8.36 14.13
N THR A 266 -42.95 -7.25 13.86
CA THR A 266 -42.96 -6.06 14.75
C THR A 266 -42.23 -4.89 14.11
N SER A 267 -42.76 -3.68 14.27
CA SER A 267 -41.99 -2.45 14.08
C SER A 267 -40.99 -2.30 15.23
N ARG A 268 -39.82 -2.95 15.11
CA ARG A 268 -38.60 -2.25 15.53
C ARG A 268 -38.62 -0.92 14.76
N SER A 269 -38.55 0.17 15.52
CA SER A 269 -38.99 1.49 15.06
C SER A 269 -38.29 1.92 13.78
N GLU A 270 -38.90 2.91 13.11
CA GLU A 270 -38.20 3.80 12.18
C GLU A 270 -37.14 4.58 12.96
N GLN A 271 -36.06 3.90 13.35
CA GLN A 271 -34.84 4.51 13.84
C GLN A 271 -34.22 5.22 12.64
N THR A 272 -34.53 6.52 12.56
CA THR A 272 -33.90 7.52 11.70
C THR A 272 -32.45 7.78 12.13
N PHE A 273 -31.67 6.70 12.23
CA PHE A 273 -30.22 6.80 12.10
C PHE A 273 -29.91 7.42 10.73
N PRO A 274 -28.93 8.33 10.63
CA PRO A 274 -28.40 8.71 9.33
C PRO A 274 -27.87 7.45 8.63
N PRO A 275 -27.88 7.41 7.29
CA PRO A 275 -27.33 6.26 6.56
C PRO A 275 -25.88 6.02 6.97
N GLU A 276 -25.58 4.80 7.43
CA GLU A 276 -24.22 4.43 7.81
C GLU A 276 -23.29 4.48 6.60
N ILE A 277 -22.03 4.88 6.83
CA ILE A 277 -21.01 4.96 5.79
C ILE A 277 -20.78 3.55 5.20
N THR A 278 -21.08 3.38 3.91
CA THR A 278 -20.85 2.16 3.13
C THR A 278 -19.48 2.15 2.44
N GLU A 279 -18.77 3.27 2.48
CA GLU A 279 -17.46 3.47 1.90
C GLU A 279 -16.39 2.74 2.71
N THR A 280 -15.63 1.90 2.01
CA THR A 280 -14.43 1.22 2.51
C THR A 280 -13.23 1.65 1.65
N CYS A 281 -12.07 1.04 1.84
CA CYS A 281 -10.88 1.28 1.04
C CYS A 281 -10.33 -0.02 0.44
N SER A 282 -9.46 0.08 -0.57
CA SER A 282 -8.89 -1.11 -1.24
C SER A 282 -8.12 -2.01 -0.26
N ALA A 283 -7.38 -1.40 0.66
CA ALA A 283 -6.82 -2.06 1.83
C ALA A 283 -7.92 -2.73 2.68
N GLY A 284 -8.85 -1.96 3.23
CA GLY A 284 -9.88 -2.46 4.16
C GLY A 284 -10.84 -3.51 3.60
N ALA A 285 -10.95 -3.63 2.26
CA ALA A 285 -11.70 -4.68 1.58
C ALA A 285 -10.85 -5.89 1.17
N GLY A 286 -9.61 -5.69 0.70
CA GLY A 286 -8.77 -6.77 0.16
C GLY A 286 -7.83 -7.43 1.18
N SER A 287 -7.43 -6.70 2.22
CA SER A 287 -6.41 -7.09 3.21
C SER A 287 -6.98 -7.97 4.32
N LEU A 288 -7.70 -9.02 3.93
CA LEU A 288 -8.39 -9.95 4.82
C LEU A 288 -8.02 -11.43 4.53
N VAL A 289 -7.32 -11.69 3.43
CA VAL A 289 -7.11 -13.04 2.86
C VAL A 289 -6.24 -13.93 3.75
N LEU A 290 -5.21 -13.41 4.41
CA LEU A 290 -4.22 -14.21 5.15
C LEU A 290 -4.84 -14.86 6.38
N GLU A 291 -5.45 -14.06 7.25
CA GLU A 291 -6.09 -14.46 8.50
C GLU A 291 -7.29 -15.37 8.23
N PHE A 292 -8.16 -15.00 7.28
CA PHE A 292 -9.33 -15.80 6.94
C PHE A 292 -8.94 -17.12 6.29
N THR A 293 -7.87 -17.16 5.47
CA THR A 293 -7.31 -18.42 4.97
C THR A 293 -6.80 -19.29 6.13
N VAL A 294 -6.00 -18.75 7.05
CA VAL A 294 -5.45 -19.55 8.17
C VAL A 294 -6.55 -20.04 9.11
N LEU A 295 -7.54 -19.20 9.44
CA LEU A 295 -8.73 -19.63 10.20
C LEU A 295 -9.47 -20.78 9.48
N SER A 296 -9.69 -20.66 8.17
CA SER A 296 -10.25 -21.75 7.36
C SER A 296 -9.41 -23.03 7.45
N ARG A 297 -8.10 -22.97 7.16
CA ARG A 297 -7.23 -24.16 7.12
C ARG A 297 -7.07 -24.85 8.48
N LEU A 298 -7.16 -24.10 9.59
CA LEU A 298 -7.09 -24.65 10.96
C LEU A 298 -8.40 -25.30 11.42
N THR A 299 -9.55 -24.82 10.93
CA THR A 299 -10.88 -25.25 11.42
C THR A 299 -11.65 -26.15 10.45
N GLY A 300 -11.30 -26.13 9.17
CA GLY A 300 -12.00 -26.83 8.10
C GLY A 300 -13.22 -26.09 7.54
N ASP A 301 -13.54 -24.90 8.05
CA ASP A 301 -14.63 -24.06 7.52
C ASP A 301 -14.10 -23.16 6.39
N GLY A 302 -14.34 -23.56 5.14
CA GLY A 302 -13.84 -22.84 3.95
C GLY A 302 -14.47 -21.47 3.68
N ARG A 303 -15.53 -21.07 4.41
CA ARG A 303 -16.27 -19.83 4.13
C ARG A 303 -15.43 -18.57 4.36
N PHE A 304 -14.52 -18.59 5.32
CA PHE A 304 -13.62 -17.46 5.59
C PHE A 304 -12.67 -17.22 4.40
N GLU A 305 -11.89 -18.23 3.99
CA GLU A 305 -11.05 -18.18 2.79
C GLU A 305 -11.84 -17.72 1.55
N GLU A 306 -13.05 -18.27 1.36
CA GLU A 306 -13.94 -17.95 0.23
C GLU A 306 -14.36 -16.47 0.19
N PHE A 307 -14.87 -15.93 1.30
CA PHE A 307 -15.34 -14.54 1.34
C PHE A 307 -14.19 -13.52 1.30
N ALA A 308 -13.06 -13.80 1.96
CA ALA A 308 -11.91 -12.90 1.92
C ALA A 308 -11.25 -12.86 0.54
N LYS A 309 -11.09 -14.02 -0.13
CA LYS A 309 -10.63 -14.04 -1.53
C LYS A 309 -11.62 -13.35 -2.46
N ARG A 310 -12.92 -13.51 -2.25
CA ARG A 310 -13.97 -12.82 -3.03
C ARG A 310 -13.91 -11.30 -2.88
N ALA A 311 -13.63 -10.80 -1.68
CA ALA A 311 -13.43 -9.38 -1.43
C ALA A 311 -12.21 -8.82 -2.17
N PHE A 312 -11.06 -9.49 -2.06
CA PHE A 312 -9.85 -9.16 -2.82
C PHE A 312 -10.10 -9.15 -4.34
N TRP A 313 -10.73 -10.19 -4.89
CA TRP A 313 -11.04 -10.27 -6.32
C TRP A 313 -12.09 -9.24 -6.75
N SER A 314 -12.99 -8.81 -5.88
CA SER A 314 -13.97 -7.74 -6.13
C SER A 314 -13.32 -6.35 -6.20
N VAL A 315 -12.24 -6.11 -5.46
CA VAL A 315 -11.38 -4.92 -5.63
C VAL A 315 -10.58 -5.03 -6.94
N TRP A 316 -9.90 -6.17 -7.15
CA TRP A 316 -9.07 -6.41 -8.34
C TRP A 316 -9.82 -6.27 -9.67
N ALA A 317 -11.07 -6.73 -9.72
CA ALA A 317 -11.94 -6.64 -10.90
C ALA A 317 -12.35 -5.20 -11.27
N ARG A 318 -12.09 -4.22 -10.39
CA ARG A 318 -12.48 -2.80 -10.55
C ARG A 318 -11.32 -1.85 -10.82
N ARG A 319 -10.08 -2.35 -10.91
CA ARG A 319 -8.91 -1.58 -11.38
C ARG A 319 -9.21 -0.92 -12.73
N SER A 320 -8.59 0.23 -13.00
CA SER A 320 -8.77 0.96 -14.26
C SER A 320 -8.20 0.21 -15.47
N GLU A 321 -8.47 0.71 -16.67
CA GLU A 321 -7.94 0.16 -17.93
C GLU A 321 -6.40 0.19 -17.97
N ILE A 322 -5.78 1.16 -17.28
CA ILE A 322 -4.34 1.27 -17.06
C ILE A 322 -3.82 0.46 -15.84
N GLY A 323 -4.68 -0.34 -15.20
CA GLY A 323 -4.33 -1.28 -14.13
C GLY A 323 -4.14 -0.67 -12.74
N LEU A 324 -4.48 0.60 -12.53
CA LEU A 324 -4.37 1.28 -11.23
C LEU A 324 -5.62 1.04 -10.36
N ILE A 325 -5.43 1.14 -9.04
CA ILE A 325 -6.44 0.84 -8.01
C ILE A 325 -6.67 2.08 -7.14
N GLY A 326 -7.92 2.41 -6.82
CA GLY A 326 -8.26 3.63 -6.08
C GLY A 326 -8.18 3.44 -4.56
N ALA A 327 -8.08 4.56 -3.83
CA ALA A 327 -8.08 4.53 -2.36
C ALA A 327 -9.44 4.13 -1.77
N GLY A 328 -10.49 4.94 -2.00
CA GLY A 328 -11.84 4.72 -1.45
C GLY A 328 -12.79 4.06 -2.44
N ILE A 329 -13.59 3.09 -1.98
CA ILE A 329 -14.57 2.34 -2.77
C ILE A 329 -15.88 2.12 -1.98
N ASP A 330 -17.02 2.40 -2.58
CA ASP A 330 -18.33 2.15 -1.97
C ASP A 330 -18.71 0.65 -2.06
N ALA A 331 -19.00 0.02 -0.91
CA ALA A 331 -19.34 -1.40 -0.84
C ALA A 331 -20.69 -1.74 -1.49
N GLU A 332 -21.62 -0.79 -1.66
CA GLU A 332 -22.96 -1.09 -2.21
C GLU A 332 -23.07 -0.90 -3.73
N SER A 333 -22.46 0.14 -4.29
CA SER A 333 -22.41 0.37 -5.75
C SER A 333 -21.14 -0.19 -6.42
N GLY A 334 -20.09 -0.45 -5.64
CA GLY A 334 -18.81 -0.93 -6.16
C GLY A 334 -18.10 0.10 -7.05
N LYS A 335 -18.29 1.40 -6.77
CA LYS A 335 -17.64 2.51 -7.48
C LYS A 335 -16.50 3.08 -6.64
N TRP A 336 -15.45 3.54 -7.32
CA TRP A 336 -14.43 4.39 -6.71
C TRP A 336 -15.04 5.70 -6.24
N VAL A 337 -14.75 6.07 -5.00
CA VAL A 337 -15.30 7.25 -4.30
C VAL A 337 -14.56 8.51 -4.74
N ASN A 338 -13.24 8.42 -4.92
CA ASN A 338 -12.40 9.48 -5.45
C ASN A 338 -11.47 8.95 -6.57
N SER A 339 -10.76 9.86 -7.25
CA SER A 339 -9.87 9.53 -8.36
C SER A 339 -8.40 9.31 -7.95
N TYR A 340 -8.08 9.29 -6.65
CA TYR A 340 -6.70 9.15 -6.18
C TYR A 340 -6.22 7.70 -6.19
N THR A 341 -5.01 7.50 -6.70
CA THR A 341 -4.25 6.25 -6.64
C THR A 341 -2.81 6.51 -6.22
N GLY A 342 -2.19 5.55 -5.54
CA GLY A 342 -0.88 5.67 -4.90
C GLY A 342 -0.39 4.30 -4.46
N ILE A 343 0.71 4.27 -3.71
CA ILE A 343 1.23 3.04 -3.06
C ILE A 343 0.90 2.96 -1.57
N GLY A 344 0.46 4.07 -0.95
CA GLY A 344 0.27 4.23 0.49
C GLY A 344 -1.19 4.19 0.94
N ALA A 345 -1.49 5.03 1.94
CA ALA A 345 -2.72 5.05 2.74
C ALA A 345 -4.02 4.68 2.00
N GLY A 346 -4.64 3.56 2.41
CA GLY A 346 -5.93 3.04 1.92
C GLY A 346 -5.82 2.11 0.72
N ILE A 347 -4.62 1.94 0.16
CA ILE A 347 -4.33 0.99 -0.92
C ILE A 347 -3.23 0.03 -0.49
N ASP A 348 -2.17 0.55 0.11
CA ASP A 348 -1.08 -0.14 0.84
C ASP A 348 -1.16 -1.69 0.88
N SER A 349 -1.88 -2.21 1.86
CA SER A 349 -1.97 -3.61 2.21
C SER A 349 -2.72 -4.46 1.18
N PHE A 350 -3.47 -3.87 0.23
CA PHE A 350 -3.99 -4.62 -0.92
C PHE A 350 -2.84 -5.20 -1.75
N PHE A 351 -1.80 -4.40 -2.01
CA PHE A 351 -0.61 -4.86 -2.74
C PHE A 351 0.20 -5.85 -1.91
N GLU A 352 0.27 -5.64 -0.59
CA GLU A 352 0.86 -6.62 0.31
C GLU A 352 0.17 -7.97 0.20
N TYR A 353 -1.16 -8.01 0.34
CA TYR A 353 -1.92 -9.26 0.34
C TYR A 353 -1.91 -9.93 -1.03
N ALA A 354 -1.68 -9.19 -2.13
CA ALA A 354 -1.43 -9.78 -3.44
C ALA A 354 -0.15 -10.64 -3.43
N LEU A 355 0.96 -10.18 -2.84
CA LEU A 355 2.20 -10.98 -2.78
C LEU A 355 2.25 -11.93 -1.58
N LYS A 356 1.89 -11.46 -0.37
CA LYS A 356 1.88 -12.26 0.87
C LYS A 356 0.92 -13.46 0.74
N SER A 357 -0.19 -13.35 0.02
CA SER A 357 -1.07 -14.51 -0.27
C SER A 357 -0.44 -15.51 -1.25
N HIS A 358 0.31 -15.06 -2.26
CA HIS A 358 1.05 -15.98 -3.14
C HIS A 358 2.05 -16.82 -2.33
N ILE A 359 2.81 -16.18 -1.45
CA ILE A 359 3.78 -16.84 -0.56
C ILE A 359 3.05 -17.85 0.34
N LEU A 360 2.07 -17.40 1.13
CA LEU A 360 1.37 -18.25 2.10
C LEU A 360 0.61 -19.43 1.45
N LEU A 361 0.04 -19.24 0.25
CA LEU A 361 -0.69 -20.28 -0.49
C LEU A 361 0.20 -21.23 -1.31
N SER A 362 1.54 -21.07 -1.26
CA SER A 362 2.46 -21.96 -1.98
C SER A 362 2.57 -23.37 -1.38
N GLU A 363 2.20 -23.54 -0.10
CA GLU A 363 1.96 -24.85 0.53
C GLU A 363 0.48 -25.06 0.93
N GLY A 364 0.08 -26.34 0.99
CA GLY A 364 -1.30 -26.75 1.30
C GLY A 364 -2.23 -26.78 0.09
N GLN A 365 -3.36 -27.49 0.22
CA GLN A 365 -4.43 -27.49 -0.78
C GLN A 365 -5.60 -26.62 -0.30
N PRO A 366 -6.35 -25.96 -1.21
CA PRO A 366 -7.58 -25.27 -0.83
C PRO A 366 -8.60 -26.24 -0.23
N LEU A 367 -9.45 -25.74 0.66
CA LEU A 367 -10.56 -26.53 1.18
C LEU A 367 -11.64 -26.65 0.10
N VAL A 368 -12.19 -27.86 -0.04
CA VAL A 368 -13.38 -28.08 -0.87
C VAL A 368 -14.56 -27.38 -0.21
N PHE A 369 -15.25 -26.51 -0.97
CA PHE A 369 -16.42 -25.79 -0.49
C PHE A 369 -17.53 -26.75 -0.01
N ASN A 370 -17.92 -26.64 1.25
CA ASN A 370 -18.85 -27.56 1.90
C ASN A 370 -20.23 -26.91 2.13
N ALA A 371 -21.05 -26.89 1.09
CA ALA A 371 -22.44 -26.42 1.12
C ALA A 371 -23.40 -27.26 2.01
N SER A 372 -22.88 -28.26 2.73
CA SER A 372 -23.63 -29.04 3.75
C SER A 372 -23.20 -28.67 5.18
N GLY A 373 -22.52 -27.54 5.37
CA GLY A 373 -22.17 -27.00 6.68
C GLY A 373 -23.39 -26.51 7.48
N PRO A 374 -23.24 -26.29 8.80
CA PRO A 374 -24.32 -25.81 9.67
C PRO A 374 -24.85 -24.39 9.34
N PHE A 375 -24.29 -23.73 8.32
CA PHE A 375 -24.64 -22.37 7.89
C PHE A 375 -25.07 -22.30 6.40
N HIS A 376 -25.45 -23.43 5.81
CA HIS A 376 -25.81 -23.58 4.38
C HIS A 376 -26.84 -22.56 3.84
N GLU A 377 -27.67 -21.97 4.70
CA GLU A 377 -28.62 -20.90 4.35
C GLU A 377 -27.95 -19.66 3.74
N LEU A 378 -26.67 -19.43 4.05
CA LEU A 378 -25.85 -18.33 3.54
C LEU A 378 -24.96 -18.74 2.35
N ASP A 379 -24.64 -20.03 2.24
CA ASP A 379 -23.73 -20.58 1.23
C ASP A 379 -24.29 -20.43 -0.21
N GLY A 380 -25.61 -20.29 -0.35
CA GLY A 380 -26.28 -20.04 -1.63
C GLY A 380 -26.23 -18.58 -2.13
N HIS A 381 -25.65 -17.64 -1.38
CA HIS A 381 -25.69 -16.22 -1.74
C HIS A 381 -24.75 -15.85 -2.91
N PHE A 382 -23.63 -16.55 -3.05
CA PHE A 382 -22.66 -16.33 -4.14
C PHE A 382 -22.33 -17.64 -4.85
N THR A 383 -22.06 -17.58 -6.16
CA THR A 383 -21.43 -18.69 -6.87
C THR A 383 -19.98 -18.85 -6.40
N PRO A 384 -19.52 -20.06 -5.99
CA PRO A 384 -18.15 -20.28 -5.54
C PRO A 384 -17.07 -19.74 -6.49
N LEU A 385 -15.93 -19.34 -5.93
CA LEU A 385 -14.78 -18.89 -6.71
C LEU A 385 -14.23 -20.00 -7.63
N SER A 386 -13.47 -19.59 -8.65
CA SER A 386 -12.80 -20.52 -9.55
C SER A 386 -11.50 -21.07 -8.94
N GLU A 387 -11.08 -22.26 -9.37
CA GLU A 387 -9.77 -22.86 -8.99
C GLU A 387 -8.59 -21.88 -9.19
N GLU A 388 -8.63 -21.05 -10.24
CA GLU A 388 -7.62 -20.00 -10.45
C GLU A 388 -7.68 -18.92 -9.36
N ALA A 389 -8.87 -18.47 -8.96
CA ALA A 389 -9.05 -17.49 -7.89
C ALA A 389 -8.63 -18.00 -6.49
N HIS A 390 -8.54 -19.32 -6.28
CA HIS A 390 -7.90 -19.89 -5.08
C HIS A 390 -6.39 -20.02 -5.18
N SER A 391 -5.81 -20.05 -6.40
CA SER A 391 -4.42 -20.42 -6.66
C SER A 391 -3.39 -19.34 -6.27
N PRO A 392 -2.19 -19.72 -5.76
CA PRO A 392 -1.12 -18.76 -5.48
C PRO A 392 -0.66 -18.02 -6.74
N ASP A 393 -0.72 -18.65 -7.92
CA ASP A 393 -0.28 -18.04 -9.18
C ASP A 393 -1.14 -16.85 -9.59
N ALA A 394 -2.44 -16.86 -9.30
CA ALA A 394 -3.32 -15.72 -9.59
C ALA A 394 -2.98 -14.50 -8.73
N PHE A 395 -2.69 -14.71 -7.44
CA PHE A 395 -2.22 -13.66 -6.52
C PHE A 395 -0.90 -13.04 -7.00
N LEU A 396 0.06 -13.85 -7.46
CA LEU A 396 1.30 -13.35 -8.07
C LEU A 396 1.05 -12.53 -9.35
N LYS A 397 0.17 -13.00 -10.25
CA LYS A 397 -0.21 -12.23 -11.46
C LYS A 397 -0.80 -10.87 -11.10
N ALA A 398 -1.63 -10.79 -10.06
CA ALA A 398 -2.22 -9.54 -9.59
C ALA A 398 -1.14 -8.57 -9.06
N TRP A 399 -0.22 -9.06 -8.21
CA TRP A 399 0.94 -8.28 -7.76
C TRP A 399 1.82 -7.80 -8.93
N GLN A 400 2.16 -8.68 -9.87
CA GLN A 400 3.01 -8.33 -11.02
C GLN A 400 2.35 -7.28 -11.92
N GLN A 401 1.06 -7.39 -12.20
CA GLN A 401 0.31 -6.38 -12.98
C GLN A 401 0.21 -5.06 -12.22
N ALA A 402 -0.08 -5.08 -10.91
CA ALA A 402 -0.10 -3.88 -10.08
C ALA A 402 1.27 -3.18 -10.03
N ARG A 403 2.35 -3.91 -9.72
CA ARG A 403 3.74 -3.41 -9.71
C ARG A 403 4.14 -2.83 -11.07
N HIS A 404 3.72 -3.44 -12.18
CA HIS A 404 3.95 -2.89 -13.52
C HIS A 404 3.25 -1.54 -13.71
N SER A 405 1.94 -1.44 -13.46
CA SER A 405 1.20 -0.17 -13.57
C SER A 405 1.71 0.91 -12.61
N ILE A 406 2.07 0.56 -11.37
CA ILE A 406 2.68 1.48 -10.42
C ILE A 406 4.03 2.00 -10.95
N LYS A 407 4.91 1.11 -11.43
CA LYS A 407 6.23 1.46 -11.97
C LYS A 407 6.15 2.25 -13.28
N HIS A 408 5.10 2.03 -14.08
CA HIS A 408 4.82 2.82 -15.27
C HIS A 408 4.25 4.20 -14.89
N HIS A 409 3.07 4.29 -14.28
CA HIS A 409 2.36 5.57 -14.11
C HIS A 409 2.88 6.42 -12.93
N LEU A 410 3.18 5.80 -11.78
CA LEU A 410 3.37 6.50 -10.50
C LEU A 410 4.86 6.69 -10.12
N TYR A 411 5.74 5.77 -10.50
CA TYR A 411 7.17 5.92 -10.27
C TYR A 411 7.79 7.05 -11.13
N ARG A 412 8.76 7.73 -10.54
CA ARG A 412 9.54 8.84 -11.08
C ARG A 412 11.01 8.45 -10.88
N GLY A 413 11.67 7.99 -11.95
CA GLY A 413 12.99 7.36 -11.86
C GLY A 413 14.18 8.34 -11.84
N SER A 414 15.38 7.82 -12.12
CA SER A 414 16.66 8.56 -12.10
C SER A 414 16.81 9.71 -13.10
N SER A 415 15.81 9.97 -13.96
CA SER A 415 15.70 11.20 -14.75
C SER A 415 15.15 12.40 -13.94
N TYR A 416 14.73 12.18 -12.69
CA TYR A 416 14.37 13.20 -11.71
C TYR A 416 15.51 13.37 -10.67
N GLN A 417 15.36 14.35 -9.77
CA GLN A 417 16.34 14.63 -8.70
C GLN A 417 16.69 13.39 -7.86
N TYR A 418 15.72 12.49 -7.62
CA TYR A 418 15.92 11.15 -7.06
C TYR A 418 14.72 10.24 -7.39
N PRO A 419 14.88 8.91 -7.48
CA PRO A 419 13.76 7.98 -7.55
C PRO A 419 12.72 8.15 -6.44
N HIS A 420 11.43 8.23 -6.81
CA HIS A 420 10.31 8.31 -5.87
C HIS A 420 8.98 7.87 -6.51
N TYR A 421 7.94 7.75 -5.69
CA TYR A 421 6.56 7.51 -6.12
C TYR A 421 5.69 8.75 -5.85
N ILE A 422 4.65 8.94 -6.65
CA ILE A 422 3.72 10.07 -6.56
C ILE A 422 2.26 9.60 -6.50
N GLN A 423 1.37 10.52 -6.17
CA GLN A 423 -0.08 10.28 -6.12
C GLN A 423 -0.71 10.65 -7.48
N GLY A 424 -1.32 9.67 -8.13
CA GLY A 424 -1.84 9.77 -9.49
C GLY A 424 -3.37 9.82 -9.57
N ASP A 425 -3.86 10.01 -10.79
CA ASP A 425 -5.24 9.74 -11.18
C ASP A 425 -5.43 8.25 -11.49
N ILE A 426 -6.46 7.61 -10.93
CA ILE A 426 -6.74 6.18 -11.14
C ILE A 426 -7.03 5.85 -12.61
N ILE A 427 -7.73 6.72 -13.35
CA ILE A 427 -8.13 6.46 -14.74
C ILE A 427 -7.00 6.77 -15.71
N THR A 428 -6.24 7.86 -15.49
CA THR A 428 -5.28 8.35 -16.50
C THR A 428 -3.82 8.32 -16.07
N GLY A 429 -3.52 8.13 -14.79
CA GLY A 429 -2.14 8.13 -14.27
C GLY A 429 -1.47 9.51 -14.30
N ALA A 430 -2.22 10.59 -14.56
CA ALA A 430 -1.76 11.97 -14.43
C ALA A 430 -1.34 12.25 -12.98
N THR A 431 -0.31 13.07 -12.77
CA THR A 431 0.05 13.52 -11.41
C THR A 431 -1.12 14.32 -10.81
N ARG A 432 -1.71 13.82 -9.72
CA ARG A 432 -2.73 14.54 -8.94
C ARG A 432 -2.13 15.29 -7.76
N ALA A 433 -1.13 14.70 -7.12
CA ALA A 433 -0.54 15.25 -5.90
C ALA A 433 0.92 14.84 -5.69
N PHE A 434 1.58 15.58 -4.79
CA PHE A 434 3.02 15.51 -4.53
C PHE A 434 3.38 15.05 -3.10
N TRP A 435 2.43 14.53 -2.32
CA TRP A 435 2.73 13.97 -1.00
C TRP A 435 3.19 12.51 -1.06
N MET A 436 4.18 12.19 -0.26
CA MET A 436 4.44 10.83 0.24
C MET A 436 3.86 10.75 1.65
N ASP A 437 2.97 9.79 1.89
CA ASP A 437 2.47 9.45 3.21
C ASP A 437 3.46 8.54 3.96
N SER A 438 3.45 8.61 5.29
CA SER A 438 4.31 7.81 6.17
C SER A 438 4.12 6.30 5.98
N LEU A 439 2.89 5.85 5.72
CA LEU A 439 2.54 4.44 5.54
C LEU A 439 3.28 3.85 4.34
N SER A 440 3.40 4.59 3.22
CA SER A 440 4.10 4.16 2.00
C SER A 440 5.54 3.62 2.21
N ALA A 441 6.12 3.85 3.39
CA ALA A 441 7.37 3.25 3.82
C ALA A 441 7.35 1.71 4.00
N TYR A 442 6.21 1.00 3.90
CA TYR A 442 6.17 -0.49 3.82
C TYR A 442 6.64 -0.99 2.44
N PHE A 443 6.45 -0.20 1.38
CA PHE A 443 6.62 -0.64 0.00
C PHE A 443 8.05 -1.12 -0.35
N PRO A 444 9.14 -0.56 0.22
CA PRO A 444 10.48 -1.16 0.09
C PRO A 444 10.57 -2.60 0.62
N GLY A 445 9.91 -2.91 1.75
CA GLY A 445 9.82 -4.27 2.29
C GLY A 445 9.08 -5.21 1.33
N LEU A 446 7.96 -4.74 0.75
CA LEU A 446 7.21 -5.52 -0.24
C LEU A 446 8.00 -5.74 -1.55
N LEU A 447 8.71 -4.70 -2.03
CA LEU A 447 9.63 -4.82 -3.17
C LEU A 447 10.75 -5.83 -2.87
N THR A 448 11.30 -5.81 -1.64
CA THR A 448 12.31 -6.77 -1.17
C THR A 448 11.79 -8.21 -1.18
N LEU A 449 10.57 -8.43 -0.65
CA LEU A 449 9.88 -9.74 -0.72
C LEU A 449 9.65 -10.21 -2.17
N SER A 450 9.52 -9.29 -3.12
CA SER A 450 9.41 -9.60 -4.56
C SER A 450 10.75 -9.77 -5.30
N GLY A 451 11.88 -9.53 -4.62
CA GLY A 451 13.23 -9.59 -5.20
C GLY A 451 13.71 -8.31 -5.91
N ASP A 452 12.95 -7.21 -5.89
CA ASP A 452 13.34 -5.91 -6.46
C ASP A 452 14.23 -5.12 -5.49
N LEU A 453 15.42 -5.66 -5.19
CA LEU A 453 16.34 -5.12 -4.18
C LEU A 453 16.84 -3.70 -4.50
N ASP A 454 17.06 -3.40 -5.78
CA ASP A 454 17.51 -2.06 -6.19
C ASP A 454 16.38 -1.02 -6.05
N GLY A 455 15.15 -1.33 -6.49
CA GLY A 455 13.99 -0.44 -6.31
C GLY A 455 13.58 -0.28 -4.85
N ALA A 456 13.71 -1.34 -4.05
CA ALA A 456 13.54 -1.27 -2.60
C ALA A 456 14.59 -0.37 -1.94
N THR A 457 15.87 -0.51 -2.32
CA THR A 457 16.97 0.32 -1.82
C THR A 457 16.74 1.80 -2.15
N GLU A 458 16.35 2.11 -3.38
CA GLU A 458 16.02 3.48 -3.80
C GLU A 458 14.92 4.10 -2.92
N ALA A 459 13.78 3.43 -2.80
CA ALA A 459 12.66 3.93 -2.02
C ALA A 459 13.00 4.05 -0.51
N HIS A 460 13.80 3.13 0.03
CA HIS A 460 14.26 3.15 1.43
C HIS A 460 15.29 4.24 1.73
N LEU A 461 16.17 4.57 0.78
CA LEU A 461 17.12 5.68 0.94
C LEU A 461 16.40 7.02 1.09
N LEU A 462 15.31 7.25 0.36
CA LEU A 462 14.51 8.47 0.50
C LEU A 462 13.77 8.52 1.85
N THR A 463 13.14 7.42 2.31
CA THR A 463 12.50 7.41 3.63
C THR A 463 13.51 7.52 4.77
N THR A 464 14.73 6.97 4.63
CA THR A 464 15.83 7.17 5.57
C THR A 464 16.31 8.63 5.60
N ALA A 465 16.31 9.32 4.45
CA ALA A 465 16.62 10.74 4.38
C ALA A 465 15.55 11.60 5.11
N LEU A 466 14.27 11.24 4.98
CA LEU A 466 13.17 11.90 5.68
C LEU A 466 13.22 11.62 7.19
N TRP A 467 13.51 10.39 7.63
CA TRP A 467 13.73 10.08 9.04
C TRP A 467 14.91 10.89 9.60
N THR A 468 16.02 10.97 8.86
CA THR A 468 17.19 11.80 9.24
C THR A 468 16.81 13.27 9.45
N ARG A 469 15.86 13.79 8.65
CA ARG A 469 15.40 15.18 8.73
C ARG A 469 14.51 15.44 9.94
N PHE A 470 13.54 14.57 10.19
CA PHE A 470 12.49 14.80 11.17
C PHE A 470 12.62 13.94 12.45
N SER A 471 13.69 13.13 12.59
CA SER A 471 13.90 12.16 13.69
C SER A 471 12.66 11.27 13.94
N SER A 472 11.96 10.93 12.87
CA SER A 472 10.67 10.24 12.72
C SER A 472 10.17 10.47 11.28
N LEU A 473 9.06 9.88 10.83
CA LEU A 473 8.41 10.28 9.57
C LEU A 473 7.18 11.17 9.83
N PRO A 474 7.07 12.38 9.25
CA PRO A 474 5.80 13.10 9.25
C PRO A 474 4.75 12.32 8.45
N GLU A 475 3.49 12.43 8.85
CA GLU A 475 2.40 11.65 8.27
C GLU A 475 2.17 11.89 6.77
N ARG A 476 2.34 13.12 6.28
CA ARG A 476 2.47 13.43 4.85
C ARG A 476 3.55 14.48 4.59
N TRP A 477 4.53 14.13 3.75
CA TRP A 477 5.59 15.04 3.29
C TRP A 477 5.42 15.39 1.81
N ASN A 478 5.42 16.68 1.47
CA ASN A 478 5.28 17.15 0.10
C ASN A 478 6.65 17.23 -0.59
N ILE A 479 6.82 16.48 -1.67
CA ILE A 479 8.06 16.40 -2.46
C ILE A 479 8.42 17.76 -3.08
N ALA A 480 7.42 18.52 -3.55
CA ALA A 480 7.62 19.75 -4.31
C ALA A 480 7.92 20.97 -3.43
N THR A 481 7.17 21.18 -2.34
CA THR A 481 7.43 22.25 -1.37
C THR A 481 8.53 21.88 -0.39
N GLY A 482 8.77 20.58 -0.16
CA GLY A 482 9.72 20.05 0.81
C GLY A 482 9.22 20.13 2.25
N ASP A 483 7.97 20.51 2.49
CA ASP A 483 7.36 20.71 3.80
C ASP A 483 6.36 19.59 4.16
N ILE A 484 5.74 19.69 5.33
CA ILE A 484 4.69 18.78 5.77
C ILE A 484 3.35 19.27 5.24
N GLU A 485 2.56 18.39 4.63
CA GLU A 485 1.29 18.75 3.98
C GLU A 485 0.09 18.70 4.94
N GLY A 486 -0.91 19.56 4.71
CA GLY A 486 -2.19 19.54 5.42
C GLY A 486 -2.16 19.78 6.94
N GLY A 487 -1.00 20.13 7.52
CA GLY A 487 -0.82 20.12 8.98
C GLY A 487 -0.69 18.71 9.58
N LEU A 488 -0.43 17.70 8.75
CA LEU A 488 -0.32 16.29 9.12
C LEU A 488 1.08 15.99 9.70
N THR A 489 1.39 16.66 10.81
CA THR A 489 2.75 16.78 11.37
C THR A 489 3.12 15.71 12.38
N TRP A 490 2.22 14.80 12.72
CA TRP A 490 2.42 13.76 13.73
C TRP A 490 3.21 12.54 13.24
N TRP A 491 3.61 11.69 14.19
CA TRP A 491 4.10 10.33 13.97
C TRP A 491 3.61 9.42 15.10
N GLY A 492 2.71 8.48 14.80
CA GLY A 492 1.95 7.70 15.79
C GLY A 492 2.67 6.50 16.43
N GLY A 493 3.99 6.36 16.29
CA GLY A 493 4.69 5.11 16.65
C GLY A 493 4.82 4.10 15.49
N ARG A 494 4.65 4.59 14.25
CA ARG A 494 4.44 3.85 12.99
C ARG A 494 5.57 2.86 12.60
N PRO A 495 5.26 1.60 12.23
CA PRO A 495 6.25 0.54 12.04
C PRO A 495 6.86 0.42 10.64
N GLU A 496 6.22 0.99 9.61
CA GLU A 496 6.37 0.59 8.20
C GLU A 496 7.81 0.77 7.69
N PHE A 497 8.47 1.86 8.11
CA PHE A 497 9.89 2.12 7.84
C PHE A 497 10.84 1.09 8.48
N ILE A 498 10.48 0.58 9.65
CA ILE A 498 11.28 -0.37 10.43
C ILE A 498 11.05 -1.80 9.90
N GLU A 499 9.83 -2.14 9.48
CA GLU A 499 9.53 -3.37 8.73
C GLU A 499 10.38 -3.45 7.45
N SER A 500 10.37 -2.39 6.63
CA SER A 500 11.21 -2.30 5.44
C SER A 500 12.70 -2.42 5.74
N THR A 501 13.17 -1.79 6.82
CA THR A 501 14.58 -1.89 7.27
C THR A 501 14.94 -3.33 7.67
N TYR A 502 14.02 -4.04 8.33
CA TYR A 502 14.17 -5.44 8.69
C TYR A 502 14.24 -6.35 7.44
N TYR A 503 13.31 -6.24 6.50
CA TYR A 503 13.35 -7.07 5.28
C TYR A 503 14.59 -6.81 4.42
N LEU A 504 14.95 -5.55 4.19
CA LEU A 504 16.15 -5.19 3.44
C LEU A 504 17.42 -5.75 4.09
N TYR A 505 17.51 -5.68 5.43
CA TYR A 505 18.61 -6.33 6.15
C TYR A 505 18.60 -7.86 6.00
N ARG A 506 17.44 -8.52 6.10
CA ARG A 506 17.35 -9.99 5.91
C ARG A 506 17.70 -10.45 4.50
N ALA A 507 17.51 -9.60 3.48
CA ALA A 507 17.81 -9.94 2.08
C ALA A 507 19.24 -9.57 1.63
N THR A 508 19.89 -8.61 2.28
CA THR A 508 21.21 -8.08 1.86
C THR A 508 22.34 -8.33 2.87
N GLU A 509 21.99 -8.49 4.15
CA GLU A 509 22.91 -8.47 5.31
C GLU A 509 23.81 -7.22 5.42
N ASP A 510 23.51 -6.15 4.68
CA ASP A 510 24.33 -4.93 4.64
C ASP A 510 24.24 -4.15 5.97
N PRO A 511 25.39 -3.80 6.60
CA PRO A 511 25.41 -3.16 7.92
C PRO A 511 24.78 -1.76 7.97
N TRP A 512 24.53 -1.12 6.81
CA TRP A 512 23.74 0.11 6.73
C TRP A 512 22.41 0.00 7.47
N TYR A 513 21.66 -1.08 7.26
CA TYR A 513 20.31 -1.23 7.82
C TYR A 513 20.32 -1.40 9.35
N LEU A 514 21.38 -1.99 9.92
CA LEU A 514 21.58 -2.04 11.38
C LEU A 514 21.79 -0.63 11.96
N HIS A 515 22.53 0.24 11.26
CA HIS A 515 22.71 1.64 11.67
C HIS A 515 21.45 2.50 11.49
N VAL A 516 20.62 2.20 10.48
CA VAL A 516 19.28 2.81 10.35
C VAL A 516 18.35 2.38 11.50
N GLY A 517 18.36 1.10 11.87
CA GLY A 517 17.65 0.62 13.06
C GLY A 517 18.14 1.27 14.37
N GLU A 518 19.46 1.42 14.53
CA GLU A 518 20.07 2.10 15.69
C GLU A 518 19.62 3.57 15.77
N MET A 519 19.59 4.28 14.63
CA MET A 519 19.06 5.64 14.53
C MET A 519 17.58 5.70 14.93
N ALA A 520 16.73 4.86 14.33
CA ALA A 520 15.29 4.87 14.59
C ALA A 520 14.98 4.56 16.06
N MET A 521 15.58 3.50 16.62
CA MET A 521 15.40 3.14 18.03
C MET A 521 15.89 4.23 18.99
N ARG A 522 17.02 4.90 18.70
CA ARG A 522 17.51 6.03 19.50
C ARG A 522 16.56 7.22 19.45
N ASP A 523 16.02 7.55 18.28
CA ASP A 523 15.10 8.68 18.13
C ASP A 523 13.77 8.42 18.83
N ILE A 524 13.22 7.20 18.73
CA ILE A 524 12.05 6.78 19.51
C ILE A 524 12.33 6.88 21.01
N LYS A 525 13.44 6.30 21.50
CA LYS A 525 13.85 6.39 22.91
C LYS A 525 13.97 7.85 23.40
N ARG A 526 14.52 8.73 22.57
CA ARG A 526 14.76 10.14 22.87
C ARG A 526 13.49 11.00 22.86
N ARG A 527 12.58 10.73 21.92
CA ARG A 527 11.44 11.64 21.64
C ARG A 527 10.08 11.11 22.08
N CYS A 528 9.92 9.80 22.27
CA CYS A 528 8.62 9.17 22.51
C CYS A 528 8.48 8.56 23.90
N TRP A 529 9.54 8.53 24.72
CA TRP A 529 9.50 7.92 26.04
C TRP A 529 8.67 8.74 27.03
N THR A 530 7.82 8.07 27.81
CA THR A 530 7.14 8.64 28.97
C THR A 530 7.31 7.76 30.20
N LYS A 531 7.03 8.30 31.39
CA LYS A 531 6.96 7.55 32.65
C LYS A 531 6.04 6.32 32.61
N CYS A 532 5.03 6.33 31.73
CA CYS A 532 3.94 5.36 31.71
C CYS A 532 3.71 4.74 30.32
N GLY A 533 4.73 4.69 29.46
CA GLY A 533 4.68 4.01 28.15
C GLY A 533 5.44 4.77 27.06
N TRP A 534 4.91 4.68 25.83
CA TRP A 534 5.44 5.34 24.64
C TRP A 534 4.37 6.24 24.02
N ALA A 535 4.65 7.54 23.91
CA ALA A 535 3.79 8.52 23.26
C ALA A 535 4.15 8.69 21.78
N GLY A 536 3.14 8.77 20.92
CA GLY A 536 3.33 9.29 19.56
C GLY A 536 3.77 10.77 19.61
N LEU A 537 4.34 11.26 18.51
CA LEU A 537 4.61 12.68 18.32
C LEU A 537 3.36 13.35 17.73
N GLN A 538 2.92 14.44 18.33
CA GLN A 538 1.85 15.29 17.79
C GLN A 538 2.37 16.24 16.70
N ASP A 539 3.63 16.68 16.81
CA ASP A 539 4.35 17.37 15.75
C ASP A 539 5.84 16.98 15.74
N VAL A 540 6.29 16.37 14.63
CA VAL A 540 7.65 15.85 14.46
C VAL A 540 8.72 16.96 14.42
N ARG A 541 8.34 18.23 14.24
CA ARG A 541 9.24 19.38 14.23
C ARG A 541 9.51 19.88 15.65
N THR A 542 8.47 20.01 16.47
CA THR A 542 8.59 20.50 17.86
C THR A 542 8.98 19.39 18.84
N GLY A 543 8.51 18.15 18.62
CA GLY A 543 8.59 17.07 19.60
C GLY A 543 7.45 17.09 20.62
N GLU A 544 6.34 17.79 20.34
CA GLU A 544 5.11 17.70 21.11
C GLU A 544 4.60 16.26 21.15
N LEU A 545 4.07 15.81 22.30
CA LEU A 545 3.66 14.43 22.54
C LEU A 545 2.14 14.26 22.48
N SER A 546 1.66 13.21 21.82
CA SER A 546 0.26 12.81 21.85
C SER A 546 -0.01 11.80 22.97
N ASN A 547 -1.15 11.93 23.66
CA ASN A 547 -1.49 11.05 24.80
C ASN A 547 -2.07 9.69 24.36
N ARG A 548 -1.41 8.99 23.43
CA ARG A 548 -1.79 7.65 22.98
C ARG A 548 -0.55 6.79 22.70
N MET A 549 -0.61 5.53 23.14
CA MET A 549 0.25 4.44 22.71
C MET A 549 -0.61 3.47 21.90
N GLU A 550 -0.47 3.51 20.57
CA GLU A 550 -1.20 2.63 19.64
C GLU A 550 -0.73 1.18 19.83
N SER A 551 -1.64 0.21 19.68
CA SER A 551 -1.34 -1.21 19.91
C SER A 551 -0.20 -1.75 19.01
N PHE A 552 -0.15 -1.34 17.74
CA PHE A 552 0.92 -1.68 16.78
C PHE A 552 2.32 -1.22 17.21
N PHE A 553 2.48 -0.30 18.17
CA PHE A 553 3.82 0.03 18.67
C PHE A 553 4.47 -1.19 19.35
N LEU A 554 3.66 -1.98 20.07
CA LEU A 554 4.08 -3.24 20.70
C LEU A 554 3.85 -4.45 19.78
N GLY A 555 2.84 -4.39 18.91
CA GLY A 555 2.61 -5.36 17.85
C GLY A 555 3.77 -5.42 16.85
N GLU A 556 4.34 -4.29 16.44
CA GLU A 556 5.18 -4.22 15.24
C GLU A 556 6.48 -3.44 15.44
N THR A 557 6.42 -2.17 15.85
CA THR A 557 7.60 -1.29 15.94
C THR A 557 8.68 -1.88 16.84
N ALA A 558 8.30 -2.37 18.04
CA ALA A 558 9.22 -3.07 18.93
C ALA A 558 9.60 -4.49 18.44
N LYS A 559 8.70 -5.17 17.72
CA LYS A 559 8.91 -6.53 17.17
C LYS A 559 9.98 -6.52 16.08
N TYR A 560 9.85 -5.64 15.07
CA TYR A 560 10.79 -5.54 13.96
C TYR A 560 12.16 -5.01 14.40
N LEU A 561 12.23 -4.05 15.34
CA LEU A 561 13.51 -3.66 15.96
C LEU A 561 14.19 -4.84 16.67
N PHE A 562 13.46 -5.67 17.41
CA PHE A 562 14.04 -6.85 18.05
C PHE A 562 14.52 -7.89 17.03
N LEU A 563 13.73 -8.19 16.00
CA LEU A 563 14.09 -9.15 14.95
C LEU A 563 15.28 -8.70 14.09
N LEU A 564 15.42 -7.38 13.85
CA LEU A 564 16.56 -6.78 13.16
C LEU A 564 17.88 -6.98 13.93
N PHE A 565 17.85 -6.89 15.26
CA PHE A 565 19.03 -7.07 16.11
C PHE A 565 19.21 -8.50 16.65
N ASP A 566 18.25 -9.41 16.46
CA ASP A 566 18.42 -10.83 16.74
C ASP A 566 18.69 -11.64 15.46
N LEU A 567 19.92 -11.51 14.96
CA LEU A 567 20.43 -12.25 13.80
C LEU A 567 20.20 -13.78 13.88
N SER A 568 20.09 -14.30 15.10
CA SER A 568 19.94 -15.73 15.42
C SER A 568 18.48 -16.15 15.73
N HIS A 569 17.49 -15.30 15.43
CA HIS A 569 16.09 -15.61 15.75
C HIS A 569 15.54 -16.74 14.87
N PRO A 570 14.82 -17.75 15.41
CA PRO A 570 14.30 -18.85 14.60
C PRO A 570 13.45 -18.44 13.39
N LEU A 571 12.65 -17.36 13.49
CA LEU A 571 11.89 -16.83 12.35
C LEU A 571 12.79 -16.26 11.23
N ASN A 572 13.97 -15.72 11.57
CA ASN A 572 14.90 -15.15 10.60
C ASN A 572 15.57 -16.23 9.71
N HIS A 573 15.38 -17.51 10.06
CA HIS A 573 15.92 -18.71 9.39
C HIS A 573 14.83 -19.78 9.14
N LEU A 574 13.55 -19.41 9.17
CA LEU A 574 12.43 -20.35 9.03
C LEU A 574 12.20 -20.70 7.55
N ASP A 575 12.71 -21.86 7.12
CA ASP A 575 12.48 -22.43 5.78
C ASP A 575 11.04 -22.99 5.64
N SER A 576 10.09 -22.08 5.46
CA SER A 576 8.66 -22.37 5.28
C SER A 576 7.98 -21.17 4.61
N PRO A 577 6.89 -21.35 3.83
CA PRO A 577 6.06 -20.25 3.36
C PRO A 577 5.22 -19.65 4.49
N PHE A 578 5.88 -18.89 5.35
CA PHE A 578 5.26 -18.01 6.34
C PHE A 578 5.30 -16.56 5.85
N VAL A 579 4.40 -15.73 6.37
CA VAL A 579 4.40 -14.29 6.14
C VAL A 579 4.09 -13.55 7.45
N PHE A 580 4.63 -12.36 7.62
CA PHE A 580 4.07 -11.39 8.56
C PHE A 580 2.88 -10.70 7.89
N THR A 581 1.73 -10.58 8.57
CA THR A 581 0.57 -9.80 8.07
C THR A 581 0.90 -8.30 8.00
N THR A 582 -0.07 -7.47 7.62
CA THR A 582 0.08 -5.99 7.67
C THR A 582 0.03 -5.41 9.10
N GLU A 583 -0.18 -6.25 10.12
CA GLU A 583 -0.03 -5.92 11.55
C GLU A 583 1.13 -6.74 12.17
N GLY A 584 2.07 -7.16 11.33
CA GLY A 584 3.29 -7.86 11.73
C GLY A 584 3.08 -9.21 12.42
N HIS A 585 1.91 -9.84 12.30
CA HIS A 585 1.66 -11.16 12.89
C HIS A 585 2.21 -12.28 11.99
N PRO A 586 3.17 -13.10 12.44
CA PRO A 586 3.62 -14.24 11.63
C PRO A 586 2.49 -15.28 11.52
N LEU A 587 2.21 -15.70 10.29
CA LEU A 587 1.22 -16.73 9.93
C LEU A 587 1.86 -17.76 8.98
N VAL A 588 1.43 -19.02 9.12
CA VAL A 588 1.83 -20.16 8.28
C VAL A 588 0.64 -21.12 8.14
N ILE A 589 0.55 -21.88 7.04
CA ILE A 589 -0.45 -22.96 6.89
C ILE A 589 0.16 -24.28 7.41
N PRO A 590 -0.32 -24.86 8.53
CA PRO A 590 0.32 -26.05 9.10
C PRO A 590 0.22 -27.30 8.22
N LYS A 591 1.30 -28.08 8.18
CA LYS A 591 1.39 -29.30 7.36
C LYS A 591 0.40 -30.40 7.80
N SER A 592 -0.13 -30.33 9.02
CA SER A 592 -1.22 -31.19 9.51
C SER A 592 -2.58 -30.94 8.84
N ALA A 593 -2.81 -29.77 8.23
CA ALA A 593 -4.04 -29.49 7.45
C ALA A 593 -4.14 -30.33 6.15
N GLN A 594 -3.09 -31.05 5.77
CA GLN A 594 -3.00 -31.86 4.55
C GLN A 594 -3.78 -33.19 4.62
N HIS A 595 -4.53 -33.47 5.71
CA HIS A 595 -5.32 -34.69 5.85
C HIS A 595 -6.69 -34.69 5.13
N SER A 596 -7.04 -33.61 4.42
CA SER A 596 -8.11 -33.68 3.41
C SER A 596 -7.71 -34.63 2.27
N THR A 597 -8.69 -35.27 1.61
CA THR A 597 -8.42 -36.34 0.64
C THR A 597 -7.58 -35.87 -0.54
N ARG A 598 -6.39 -36.46 -0.70
CA ARG A 598 -5.41 -36.20 -1.78
C ARG A 598 -5.96 -36.53 -3.18
N LEU A 599 -6.79 -35.64 -3.71
CA LEU A 599 -7.13 -35.63 -5.13
C LEU A 599 -5.85 -35.37 -5.94
N LYS A 600 -5.53 -36.29 -6.85
CA LYS A 600 -4.42 -36.13 -7.80
C LYS A 600 -4.83 -35.13 -8.88
N PHE A 601 -4.67 -33.84 -8.58
CA PHE A 601 -4.66 -32.83 -9.63
C PHE A 601 -3.48 -33.10 -10.56
N GLU A 602 -3.76 -33.49 -11.79
CA GLU A 602 -2.76 -33.43 -12.86
C GLU A 602 -2.40 -31.97 -13.07
N LYS A 603 -1.12 -31.61 -12.90
CA LYS A 603 -0.58 -30.35 -13.41
C LYS A 603 -0.63 -30.41 -14.94
N LYS A 604 -1.77 -30.04 -15.53
CA LYS A 604 -1.84 -29.66 -16.94
C LYS A 604 -0.88 -28.48 -17.13
N HIS A 605 0.30 -28.77 -17.68
CA HIS A 605 1.24 -27.76 -18.14
C HIS A 605 0.62 -27.00 -19.32
N ILE A 606 -0.22 -26.02 -19.02
CA ILE A 606 -0.62 -25.01 -20.00
C ILE A 606 0.66 -24.25 -20.33
N LYS A 607 1.19 -24.49 -21.54
CA LYS A 607 2.33 -23.75 -22.08
C LYS A 607 1.89 -22.34 -22.46
N PHE A 608 1.65 -21.50 -21.46
CA PHE A 608 1.74 -20.06 -21.65
C PHE A 608 3.17 -19.73 -22.09
N HIS A 609 3.33 -18.78 -23.00
CA HIS A 609 4.59 -18.05 -23.08
C HIS A 609 4.72 -17.26 -21.77
N ALA A 610 5.49 -17.80 -20.84
CA ALA A 610 5.91 -17.04 -19.68
C ALA A 610 6.69 -15.81 -20.17
N PRO A 611 6.52 -14.63 -19.53
CA PRO A 611 7.60 -13.66 -19.44
C PRO A 611 8.87 -14.36 -18.97
N GLU A 612 10.05 -13.79 -19.25
CA GLU A 612 11.30 -14.35 -18.74
C GLU A 612 11.18 -14.58 -17.23
N VAL A 613 11.57 -15.78 -16.77
CA VAL A 613 11.45 -16.14 -15.35
C VAL A 613 12.36 -15.19 -14.58
N GLU A 614 11.76 -14.22 -13.86
CA GLU A 614 12.46 -13.27 -13.00
C GLU A 614 13.19 -14.05 -11.89
N THR A 615 14.38 -14.56 -12.19
CA THR A 615 15.26 -15.16 -11.19
C THR A 615 15.72 -14.05 -10.26
N CYS A 616 15.42 -14.17 -8.96
CA CYS A 616 15.79 -13.17 -7.97
C CYS A 616 17.27 -12.77 -8.13
N PRO A 617 17.59 -11.48 -8.31
CA PRO A 617 18.97 -11.04 -8.44
C PRO A 617 19.74 -11.45 -7.18
N ARG A 618 20.97 -11.93 -7.36
CA ARG A 618 21.85 -12.16 -6.22
C ARG A 618 22.19 -10.82 -5.58
N PRO A 619 22.28 -10.73 -4.24
CA PRO A 619 22.79 -9.54 -3.57
C PRO A 619 24.13 -9.09 -4.18
N HIS A 620 24.32 -7.78 -4.29
CA HIS A 620 25.55 -7.20 -4.83
C HIS A 620 26.76 -7.69 -4.02
N PRO A 621 27.86 -8.10 -4.67
CA PRO A 621 29.04 -8.59 -3.94
C PRO A 621 29.64 -7.48 -3.06
N PRO A 622 30.16 -7.82 -1.86
CA PRO A 622 30.74 -6.84 -0.96
C PRO A 622 31.92 -6.11 -1.62
N LEU A 623 31.98 -4.80 -1.42
CA LEU A 623 32.96 -3.95 -2.09
C LEU A 623 34.38 -4.19 -1.55
N PRO A 624 35.41 -4.20 -2.42
CA PRO A 624 36.80 -4.27 -1.97
C PRO A 624 37.10 -3.13 -0.99
N PHE A 625 37.42 -3.50 0.26
CA PHE A 625 37.72 -2.59 1.38
C PHE A 625 36.57 -1.66 1.81
N GLY A 626 35.32 -1.91 1.40
CA GLY A 626 34.13 -1.17 1.82
C GLY A 626 33.11 -2.05 2.54
N LEU A 627 32.59 -1.59 3.69
CA LEU A 627 31.67 -2.37 4.52
C LEU A 627 30.22 -2.41 4.04
N SER A 628 29.78 -1.39 3.30
CA SER A 628 28.39 -1.24 2.86
C SER A 628 28.35 -0.94 1.37
N THR A 629 27.56 -1.73 0.65
CA THR A 629 27.18 -1.47 -0.73
C THR A 629 26.24 -0.28 -0.83
N ILE A 630 25.34 -0.11 0.16
CA ILE A 630 24.34 0.96 0.21
C ILE A 630 24.99 2.32 0.43
N ALA A 631 25.86 2.45 1.44
CA ALA A 631 26.59 3.69 1.74
C ALA A 631 27.54 4.12 0.61
N ALA A 632 27.92 3.19 -0.26
CA ALA A 632 28.80 3.39 -1.40
C ALA A 632 28.09 3.73 -2.72
N ARG A 633 26.75 3.69 -2.77
CA ARG A 633 26.02 4.00 -4.02
C ARG A 633 26.25 5.45 -4.44
N SER A 634 26.33 5.68 -5.74
CA SER A 634 26.55 7.02 -6.31
C SER A 634 25.38 7.99 -6.18
N ASP A 635 24.24 7.54 -5.66
CA ASP A 635 22.96 8.26 -5.57
C ASP A 635 22.53 8.60 -4.12
N VAL A 636 23.28 8.20 -3.07
CA VAL A 636 22.93 8.50 -1.66
C VAL A 636 22.79 10.02 -1.41
N PHE A 637 23.62 10.84 -2.07
CA PHE A 637 23.53 12.30 -2.02
C PHE A 637 22.27 12.86 -2.71
N HIS A 638 21.71 12.15 -3.68
CA HIS A 638 20.52 12.57 -4.42
C HIS A 638 19.27 12.44 -3.54
N ALA A 639 19.14 11.34 -2.79
CA ALA A 639 18.12 11.19 -1.74
C ALA A 639 18.21 12.31 -0.68
N ALA A 640 19.44 12.64 -0.23
CA ALA A 640 19.67 13.70 0.74
C ALA A 640 19.26 15.09 0.20
N SER A 641 19.51 15.32 -1.09
CA SER A 641 19.14 16.52 -1.83
C SER A 641 17.63 16.66 -1.94
N LEU A 642 16.91 15.59 -2.34
CA LEU A 642 15.45 15.61 -2.46
C LEU A 642 14.75 15.82 -1.11
N ALA A 643 15.21 15.15 -0.05
CA ALA A 643 14.73 15.35 1.31
C ALA A 643 15.12 16.73 1.90
N ARG A 644 15.95 17.52 1.21
CA ARG A 644 16.48 18.84 1.60
C ARG A 644 17.31 18.85 2.88
N LEU A 645 17.97 17.73 3.19
CA LEU A 645 18.85 17.63 4.37
C LEU A 645 19.98 18.68 4.42
N PRO A 646 20.62 19.11 3.30
CA PRO A 646 21.62 20.18 3.33
C PRO A 646 21.07 21.57 3.68
N LEU A 647 19.75 21.77 3.66
CA LEU A 647 19.08 23.02 4.01
C LEU A 647 18.57 23.03 5.47
N MET A 648 18.85 21.99 6.26
CA MET A 648 18.55 22.01 7.68
C MET A 648 19.40 23.05 8.42
N PRO A 649 18.83 23.82 9.35
CA PRO A 649 19.62 24.74 10.17
C PRO A 649 20.62 23.96 11.05
N PRO A 650 21.82 24.51 11.32
CA PRO A 650 22.76 23.88 12.24
C PRO A 650 22.13 23.65 13.61
N ARG A 651 22.27 22.43 14.15
CA ARG A 651 21.60 21.97 15.40
C ARG A 651 21.98 22.75 16.68
N ALA A 652 22.80 23.79 16.59
CA ALA A 652 23.18 24.67 17.71
C ALA A 652 22.08 25.68 18.11
N GLN A 653 21.01 25.83 17.33
CA GLN A 653 19.90 26.76 17.60
C GLN A 653 18.54 26.04 17.68
N VAL A 654 18.48 24.90 18.39
CA VAL A 654 17.23 24.19 18.65
C VAL A 654 16.69 24.56 20.03
N GLU A 655 15.81 25.55 20.07
CA GLU A 655 14.97 25.83 21.25
C GLU A 655 13.92 24.71 21.38
N SER A 656 14.29 23.62 22.06
CA SER A 656 13.37 22.52 22.36
C SER A 656 12.50 22.87 23.57
N ALA A 657 11.19 22.70 23.45
CA ALA A 657 10.22 22.88 24.55
C ALA A 657 10.52 22.02 25.80
N ILE A 658 11.33 20.96 25.65
CA ILE A 658 11.77 20.09 26.75
C ILE A 658 12.66 20.85 27.76
N VAL A 659 13.33 21.95 27.36
CA VAL A 659 14.20 22.76 28.24
C VAL A 659 13.43 23.39 29.42
N GLU A 660 12.14 23.65 29.27
CA GLU A 660 11.31 24.19 30.36
C GLU A 660 10.93 23.11 31.39
N TYR A 661 10.83 21.85 30.95
CA TYR A 661 10.48 20.69 31.79
C TYR A 661 11.69 19.96 32.39
N SER A 662 12.92 20.21 31.90
CA SER A 662 14.12 19.46 32.29
C SER A 662 14.72 19.85 33.65
N LYS A 663 14.09 20.74 34.43
CA LYS A 663 14.66 21.25 35.70
C LYS A 663 14.61 20.26 36.87
N ASP A 664 13.59 19.41 36.94
CA ASP A 664 13.27 18.66 38.16
C ASP A 664 13.24 17.13 37.99
N HIS A 665 13.53 16.58 36.81
CA HIS A 665 13.41 15.13 36.55
C HIS A 665 14.78 14.40 36.52
N PRO A 666 15.09 13.50 37.48
CA PRO A 666 16.42 12.90 37.66
C PRO A 666 16.78 11.79 36.63
N SER A 667 16.07 11.74 35.50
CA SER A 667 16.25 10.75 34.43
C SER A 667 16.35 11.38 33.04
N ILE A 668 16.54 12.70 32.96
CA ILE A 668 16.77 13.43 31.71
C ILE A 668 18.09 14.17 31.85
N THR A 669 19.02 13.91 30.93
CA THR A 669 20.33 14.55 30.87
C THR A 669 20.44 15.47 29.65
N LEU A 670 21.42 16.38 29.64
CA LEU A 670 21.68 17.22 28.46
C LEU A 670 22.07 16.39 27.21
N SER A 671 22.57 15.16 27.41
CA SER A 671 22.82 14.15 26.39
C SER A 671 21.56 13.49 25.79
N ASP A 672 20.37 13.78 26.31
CA ASP A 672 19.09 13.34 25.75
C ASP A 672 18.45 14.43 24.88
N LEU A 673 18.71 15.71 25.17
CA LEU A 673 18.28 16.85 24.35
C LEU A 673 19.03 16.92 23.00
N VAL A 674 20.32 16.58 23.00
CA VAL A 674 21.20 16.59 21.82
C VAL A 674 21.70 15.17 21.55
N SER A 675 21.66 14.71 20.30
CA SER A 675 22.27 13.42 19.92
C SER A 675 23.73 13.38 20.41
N PRO A 676 24.12 12.47 21.32
CA PRO A 676 25.45 12.47 21.93
C PRO A 676 26.57 12.02 20.97
N SER A 677 26.22 11.74 19.71
CA SER A 677 27.16 11.49 18.62
C SER A 677 26.74 12.22 17.33
N ASN A 678 27.72 12.58 16.50
CA ASN A 678 27.51 13.21 15.19
C ASN A 678 26.78 12.29 14.18
N TYR A 679 26.76 10.99 14.43
CA TYR A 679 26.23 9.98 13.51
C TYR A 679 24.70 10.01 13.47
N THR A 680 24.17 10.74 12.49
CA THR A 680 22.82 10.54 11.94
C THR A 680 23.04 10.11 10.49
N TYR A 681 23.32 8.81 10.28
CA TYR A 681 24.06 8.22 9.16
C TYR A 681 23.50 8.58 7.76
N PHE A 682 23.87 9.75 7.23
CA PHE A 682 23.43 10.29 5.94
C PHE A 682 24.40 11.40 5.51
N PRO A 683 24.73 11.53 4.21
CA PRO A 683 26.00 11.00 3.72
C PRO A 683 27.27 11.69 4.24
N TRP A 684 27.19 12.96 4.67
CA TRP A 684 28.32 13.68 5.29
C TRP A 684 28.62 13.29 6.74
N THR A 685 27.73 12.53 7.39
CA THR A 685 27.96 11.98 8.74
C THR A 685 28.41 10.52 8.73
N LEU A 686 28.58 9.91 7.55
CA LEU A 686 28.98 8.51 7.44
C LEU A 686 30.41 8.31 7.98
N PRO A 687 30.66 7.25 8.77
CA PRO A 687 32.01 6.86 9.14
C PRO A 687 32.87 6.63 7.89
N PRO A 688 34.13 7.11 7.83
CA PRO A 688 35.06 6.82 6.73
C PRO A 688 35.27 5.31 6.47
N GLU A 689 34.94 4.46 7.43
CA GLU A 689 35.00 3.00 7.36
C GLU A 689 33.87 2.37 6.52
N VAL A 690 32.73 3.05 6.32
CA VAL A 690 31.64 2.57 5.45
C VAL A 690 31.61 3.23 4.08
N VAL A 691 32.42 4.27 3.86
CA VAL A 691 32.55 4.99 2.59
C VAL A 691 33.82 4.51 1.87
N PRO A 692 33.76 4.02 0.62
CA PRO A 692 34.95 3.54 -0.07
C PRO A 692 35.93 4.70 -0.37
N PRO A 693 37.25 4.46 -0.38
CA PRO A 693 38.27 5.51 -0.52
C PRO A 693 38.26 6.23 -1.88
N ASN A 694 37.49 5.73 -2.84
CA ASN A 694 37.25 6.30 -4.16
C ASN A 694 35.77 6.65 -4.41
N ALA A 695 34.98 6.89 -3.35
CA ALA A 695 33.56 7.22 -3.46
C ALA A 695 33.29 8.42 -4.37
N THR A 696 32.37 8.25 -5.32
CA THR A 696 31.93 9.30 -6.24
C THR A 696 30.41 9.44 -6.21
N SER A 697 29.89 10.63 -5.95
CA SER A 697 28.50 10.96 -6.28
C SER A 697 28.36 11.06 -7.80
N ALA A 698 27.30 10.48 -8.35
CA ALA A 698 26.86 10.81 -9.69
C ALA A 698 26.42 12.30 -9.72
N PRO A 699 26.48 12.98 -10.87
CA PRO A 699 25.78 14.25 -11.04
C PRO A 699 24.27 14.01 -10.84
N MET A 700 23.58 14.93 -10.16
CA MET A 700 22.12 14.88 -10.07
C MET A 700 21.52 15.14 -11.45
N ALA A 701 20.52 14.35 -11.84
CA ALA A 701 19.80 14.58 -13.08
C ALA A 701 18.96 15.86 -12.96
N THR A 702 19.36 16.91 -13.69
CA THR A 702 18.46 18.00 -14.04
C THR A 702 17.64 17.58 -15.24
N ARG A 703 16.33 17.81 -15.19
CA ARG A 703 15.41 17.40 -16.24
C ARG A 703 14.95 18.59 -17.07
N PRO A 704 15.29 18.68 -18.37
CA PRO A 704 14.81 19.75 -19.21
C PRO A 704 13.28 19.75 -19.33
N THR A 705 12.69 20.92 -19.10
CA THR A 705 11.27 21.22 -19.31
C THR A 705 11.16 22.32 -20.36
N LEU A 706 10.19 22.19 -21.25
CA LEU A 706 9.93 23.12 -22.35
C LEU A 706 8.48 23.59 -22.27
N ASP A 707 8.29 24.89 -22.06
CA ASP A 707 6.97 25.53 -22.07
C ASP A 707 6.73 26.18 -23.43
N LEU A 708 5.79 25.63 -24.21
CA LEU A 708 5.30 26.25 -25.44
C LEU A 708 3.99 26.98 -25.14
N SER A 709 3.96 28.30 -25.36
CA SER A 709 2.78 29.15 -25.13
C SER A 709 2.40 29.88 -26.41
N PHE A 710 1.17 29.66 -26.86
CA PHE A 710 0.60 30.24 -28.07
C PHE A 710 -0.26 31.47 -27.71
N PRO A 711 -0.14 32.60 -28.44
CA PRO A 711 -0.89 33.80 -28.13
C PRO A 711 -2.41 33.62 -28.36
N PRO A 712 -3.27 34.40 -27.69
CA PRO A 712 -4.69 34.46 -28.03
C PRO A 712 -4.87 35.15 -29.39
N MET A 713 -5.42 34.42 -30.36
CA MET A 713 -5.63 34.90 -31.73
C MET A 713 -6.86 35.82 -31.81
N PRO A 714 -6.78 36.97 -32.52
CA PRO A 714 -7.92 37.87 -32.65
C PRO A 714 -9.12 37.17 -33.30
N ASN A 715 -10.33 37.55 -32.87
CA ASN A 715 -11.62 36.94 -33.21
C ASN A 715 -11.86 35.50 -32.73
N THR A 716 -10.93 34.85 -32.03
CA THR A 716 -11.21 33.57 -31.34
C THR A 716 -11.60 33.81 -29.87
N VAL A 717 -12.80 33.36 -29.48
CA VAL A 717 -13.25 33.45 -28.08
C VAL A 717 -12.66 32.30 -27.28
N LEU A 718 -11.83 32.60 -26.28
CA LEU A 718 -11.47 31.63 -25.25
C LEU A 718 -12.74 31.25 -24.45
N SER A 719 -13.30 30.11 -24.82
CA SER A 719 -14.35 29.40 -24.11
C SER A 719 -13.89 27.97 -23.86
N SER A 720 -14.59 27.21 -23.01
CA SER A 720 -14.28 25.81 -22.69
C SER A 720 -14.47 24.83 -23.86
N ALA A 721 -14.51 25.32 -25.10
CA ALA A 721 -14.61 24.54 -26.34
C ALA A 721 -13.27 24.39 -27.10
N SER A 722 -12.15 24.95 -26.60
CA SER A 722 -10.83 24.78 -27.21
C SER A 722 -10.17 23.43 -26.92
N LEU A 723 -10.56 22.75 -25.84
CA LEU A 723 -10.10 21.43 -25.42
C LEU A 723 -11.30 20.51 -25.17
N GLU A 724 -11.20 19.25 -25.56
CA GLU A 724 -12.22 18.21 -25.30
C GLU A 724 -11.53 16.95 -24.76
N ARG A 725 -12.00 16.42 -23.62
CA ARG A 725 -11.52 15.13 -23.11
C ARG A 725 -12.17 14.01 -23.91
N VAL A 726 -11.38 13.05 -24.35
CA VAL A 726 -11.82 11.80 -25.00
C VAL A 726 -11.19 10.61 -24.28
N ALA A 727 -11.66 9.39 -24.56
CA ALA A 727 -11.22 8.18 -23.85
C ALA A 727 -9.68 8.09 -23.71
N ASP A 728 -8.98 8.26 -24.84
CA ASP A 728 -7.53 8.18 -24.94
C ASP A 728 -6.75 9.45 -24.50
N GLY A 729 -7.39 10.53 -24.04
CA GLY A 729 -6.69 11.77 -23.63
C GLY A 729 -7.42 13.08 -23.97
N ILE A 730 -6.74 14.03 -24.62
CA ILE A 730 -7.26 15.37 -24.94
C ILE A 730 -7.22 15.62 -26.45
N TRP A 731 -8.33 16.07 -27.03
CA TRP A 731 -8.39 16.69 -28.35
C TRP A 731 -8.34 18.22 -28.24
N VAL A 732 -7.41 18.83 -28.97
CA VAL A 732 -7.22 20.29 -29.06
C VAL A 732 -7.92 20.77 -30.33
N LYS A 733 -8.88 21.70 -30.17
CA LYS A 733 -9.67 22.31 -31.27
C LYS A 733 -9.13 23.67 -31.72
N SER A 734 -8.23 24.28 -30.96
CA SER A 734 -7.59 25.55 -31.31
C SER A 734 -6.26 25.71 -30.61
N MET A 735 -5.27 26.28 -31.31
CA MET A 735 -3.99 26.70 -30.72
C MET A 735 -4.09 28.02 -29.95
N SER A 736 -5.20 28.76 -30.09
CA SER A 736 -5.35 30.10 -29.50
C SER A 736 -5.32 30.07 -27.97
N GLY A 737 -4.34 30.75 -27.36
CA GLY A 737 -4.17 30.79 -25.90
C GLY A 737 -3.78 29.44 -25.27
N LEU A 738 -3.23 28.51 -26.06
CA LEU A 738 -2.80 27.19 -25.59
C LEU A 738 -1.42 27.28 -24.91
N ARG A 739 -1.25 26.64 -23.75
CA ARG A 739 0.05 26.42 -23.09
C ARG A 739 0.29 24.93 -22.89
N LEU A 740 1.38 24.45 -23.47
CA LEU A 740 1.89 23.08 -23.35
C LEU A 740 3.11 23.10 -22.43
N GLY A 741 2.99 22.49 -21.25
CA GLY A 741 4.14 22.15 -20.41
C GLY A 741 4.68 20.79 -20.82
N MET A 742 5.90 20.75 -21.36
CA MET A 742 6.54 19.55 -21.90
C MET A 742 7.79 19.18 -21.14
N ILE A 743 8.12 17.88 -21.08
CA ILE A 743 9.20 17.33 -20.26
C ILE A 743 9.99 16.27 -21.04
N GLN A 744 11.31 16.28 -20.95
CA GLN A 744 12.16 15.33 -21.67
C GLN A 744 12.11 13.94 -21.01
N ASP A 745 11.22 13.04 -21.48
CA ASP A 745 11.03 11.66 -20.96
C ASP A 745 11.54 10.60 -21.95
N MET A 746 11.79 10.97 -23.22
CA MET A 746 12.02 10.03 -24.31
C MET A 746 13.42 10.24 -24.92
N PRO A 747 14.32 9.25 -24.86
CA PRO A 747 15.53 9.26 -25.68
C PRO A 747 15.14 8.99 -27.14
N LEU A 748 15.31 9.97 -28.04
CA LEU A 748 15.05 9.74 -29.47
C LEU A 748 16.22 8.97 -30.08
N LEU A 749 16.09 7.64 -30.06
CA LEU A 749 16.86 6.75 -30.92
C LEU A 749 16.38 6.93 -32.36
N THR A 750 17.14 7.72 -33.12
CA THR A 750 17.15 7.77 -34.65
C THR A 750 19.08 6.25 -36.41
N GLU A 751 18.86 5.45 -37.53
CA GLU A 751 19.85 4.89 -38.48
C GLU A 751 20.44 5.98 -39.41
N SER A 752 20.74 7.14 -38.82
CA SER A 752 21.29 8.33 -39.48
C SER A 752 21.96 9.37 -38.57
N SER A 753 22.01 9.24 -37.23
CA SER A 753 22.78 10.18 -36.38
C SER A 753 23.56 9.51 -35.25
N SER A 754 24.83 9.91 -35.09
CA SER A 754 25.73 9.48 -34.01
C SER A 754 25.50 10.20 -32.67
N SER A 755 24.40 10.96 -32.57
CA SER A 755 23.98 11.73 -31.40
C SER A 755 22.49 11.47 -31.18
N PRO A 756 22.02 11.25 -29.94
CA PRO A 756 20.61 11.27 -29.61
C PRO A 756 20.01 12.65 -29.88
N MET A 757 18.71 12.70 -30.16
CA MET A 757 17.93 13.95 -30.14
C MET A 757 17.04 13.99 -28.89
N ASP A 758 16.71 15.18 -28.41
CA ASP A 758 15.98 15.36 -27.14
C ASP A 758 14.46 15.27 -27.35
N GLY A 759 13.84 14.20 -26.84
CA GLY A 759 12.41 13.93 -26.99
C GLY A 759 11.55 14.43 -25.82
N PHE A 760 10.70 15.42 -26.09
CA PHE A 760 9.80 16.03 -25.09
C PHE A 760 8.38 15.48 -25.19
N ARG A 761 7.83 15.02 -24.06
CA ARG A 761 6.43 14.58 -23.90
C ARG A 761 5.61 15.72 -23.29
N ILE A 762 4.40 15.97 -23.77
CA ILE A 762 3.46 16.91 -23.15
C ILE A 762 3.00 16.31 -21.81
N GLN A 763 3.19 17.05 -20.70
CA GLN A 763 2.71 16.68 -19.37
C GLN A 763 1.51 17.51 -18.93
N VAL A 764 1.41 18.76 -19.40
CA VAL A 764 0.37 19.70 -18.96
C VAL A 764 -0.18 20.46 -20.17
N ILE A 765 -1.51 20.60 -20.25
CA ILE A 765 -2.18 21.49 -21.20
C ILE A 765 -3.10 22.43 -20.43
N ASN A 766 -2.86 23.74 -20.46
CA ASN A 766 -3.67 24.74 -19.74
C ASN A 766 -3.97 24.37 -18.27
N ASN A 767 -2.93 23.95 -17.54
CA ASN A 767 -2.95 23.43 -16.17
C ASN A 767 -3.63 22.06 -15.96
N ILE A 768 -4.18 21.43 -17.00
CA ILE A 768 -4.64 20.03 -16.96
C ILE A 768 -3.43 19.11 -17.07
N ALA A 769 -3.11 18.38 -16.00
CA ALA A 769 -2.05 17.37 -16.01
C ALA A 769 -2.47 16.12 -16.79
N LEU A 770 -1.52 15.51 -17.49
CA LEU A 770 -1.68 14.32 -18.32
C LEU A 770 -0.89 13.12 -17.77
N GLY A 771 -1.46 11.93 -17.98
CA GLY A 771 -0.78 10.64 -17.82
C GLY A 771 0.42 10.46 -18.74
N LYS A 772 1.13 9.33 -18.57
CA LYS A 772 2.20 8.94 -19.51
C LYS A 772 1.64 8.48 -20.87
N ASP A 773 0.47 7.84 -20.86
CA ASP A 773 -0.15 7.24 -22.05
C ASP A 773 -1.31 8.07 -22.63
N GLU A 774 -1.65 9.21 -22.02
CA GLU A 774 -2.65 10.12 -22.55
C GLU A 774 -2.16 10.77 -23.85
N LYS A 775 -2.93 10.57 -24.92
CA LYS A 775 -2.66 11.10 -26.25
C LYS A 775 -3.20 12.52 -26.38
N VAL A 776 -2.41 13.39 -27.00
CA VAL A 776 -2.84 14.73 -27.40
C VAL A 776 -3.17 14.70 -28.89
N TYR A 777 -4.45 14.85 -29.21
CA TYR A 777 -4.96 14.87 -30.57
C TYR A 777 -5.05 16.32 -31.05
N LEU A 778 -4.49 16.58 -32.23
CA LEU A 778 -4.50 17.87 -32.93
C LEU A 778 -5.02 17.62 -34.34
N SER A 779 -6.12 18.29 -34.73
CA SER A 779 -6.69 18.14 -36.08
C SER A 779 -5.87 18.90 -37.13
N ARG A 780 -6.05 18.54 -38.41
CA ARG A 780 -5.38 19.22 -39.53
C ARG A 780 -5.64 20.72 -39.52
N GLU A 781 -6.89 21.11 -39.32
CA GLU A 781 -7.34 22.50 -39.22
C GLU A 781 -6.64 23.26 -38.09
N THR A 782 -6.54 22.63 -36.91
CA THR A 782 -5.88 23.20 -35.72
C THR A 782 -4.39 23.45 -35.98
N VAL A 783 -3.71 22.56 -36.71
CA VAL A 783 -2.30 22.73 -37.06
C VAL A 783 -2.09 23.70 -38.24
N THR A 784 -3.08 23.91 -39.11
CA THR A 784 -3.00 24.92 -40.19
C THR A 784 -3.06 26.37 -39.71
N THR A 785 -3.32 26.65 -38.43
CA THR A 785 -3.19 28.02 -37.89
C THR A 785 -1.74 28.43 -37.59
N LEU A 786 -0.78 27.51 -37.70
CA LEU A 786 0.65 27.80 -37.53
C LEU A 786 1.28 28.18 -38.88
N GLU A 787 2.10 29.23 -38.88
CA GLU A 787 2.72 29.74 -40.12
C GLU A 787 3.78 28.75 -40.65
N PRO A 788 3.67 28.25 -41.90
CA PRO A 788 4.63 27.27 -42.44
C PRO A 788 6.08 27.76 -42.58
N THR A 789 6.31 29.04 -42.35
CA THR A 789 7.60 29.74 -42.41
C THR A 789 8.14 30.17 -41.04
N ASP A 790 7.49 29.78 -39.93
CA ASP A 790 8.01 30.03 -38.59
C ASP A 790 9.34 29.27 -38.36
N PRO A 791 10.48 29.97 -38.16
CA PRO A 791 11.78 29.32 -37.97
C PRO A 791 11.88 28.49 -36.68
N ASN A 792 10.92 28.63 -35.75
CA ASN A 792 10.84 27.87 -34.51
C ASN A 792 9.97 26.61 -34.65
N PHE A 793 9.16 26.48 -35.71
CA PHE A 793 8.16 25.40 -35.83
C PHE A 793 8.21 24.68 -37.19
N THR A 794 9.22 23.82 -37.36
CA THR A 794 9.28 22.92 -38.52
C THR A 794 8.41 21.68 -38.29
N GLN A 795 7.32 21.55 -39.06
CA GLN A 795 6.54 20.30 -39.07
C GLN A 795 7.29 19.21 -39.84
N VAL A 796 7.51 18.07 -39.18
CA VAL A 796 8.05 16.84 -39.80
C VAL A 796 6.91 15.83 -39.99
N GLU A 797 6.97 15.06 -41.07
CA GLU A 797 5.97 14.05 -41.45
C GLU A 797 6.58 12.65 -41.27
N ASP A 798 5.97 11.80 -40.43
CA ASP A 798 6.33 10.39 -40.36
C ASP A 798 5.77 9.70 -41.62
N LEU A 799 6.68 9.14 -42.43
CA LEU A 799 6.35 8.46 -43.68
C LEU A 799 6.03 6.96 -43.48
N THR A 800 6.06 6.48 -42.24
CA THR A 800 6.07 5.06 -41.83
C THR A 800 4.84 4.67 -41.03
N VAL A 801 4.47 5.50 -40.05
CA VAL A 801 3.37 5.24 -39.10
C VAL A 801 2.22 6.22 -39.35
N LEU A 802 0.99 5.70 -39.34
CA LEU A 802 -0.25 6.47 -39.42
C LEU A 802 -1.15 6.07 -38.25
N ASP A 803 -1.80 7.04 -37.60
CA ASP A 803 -2.82 6.76 -36.60
C ASP A 803 -4.21 7.03 -37.16
N ILE A 804 -5.00 5.98 -37.33
CA ILE A 804 -6.41 6.08 -37.72
C ILE A 804 -7.22 6.32 -36.45
N VAL A 805 -8.12 7.30 -36.48
CA VAL A 805 -8.99 7.67 -35.35
C VAL A 805 -10.44 7.65 -35.85
N ILE A 806 -11.29 6.84 -35.21
CA ILE A 806 -12.65 6.53 -35.67
C ILE A 806 -13.67 6.94 -34.60
N ASP A 807 -14.65 7.75 -35.00
CA ASP A 807 -15.66 8.36 -34.13
C ASP A 807 -17.01 7.64 -34.20
N LEU A 808 -17.16 6.58 -33.40
CA LEU A 808 -18.39 5.79 -33.33
C LEU A 808 -19.48 6.54 -32.57
N LYS A 809 -20.44 7.14 -33.30
CA LYS A 809 -21.67 7.68 -32.71
C LYS A 809 -22.60 6.52 -32.33
N PRO A 810 -23.18 6.50 -31.11
CA PRO A 810 -24.07 5.42 -30.69
C PRO A 810 -25.33 5.35 -31.54
N SER A 811 -25.69 4.14 -32.00
CA SER A 811 -26.87 3.89 -32.82
C SER A 811 -28.15 4.26 -32.08
N GLN A 812 -29.05 5.02 -32.72
CA GLN A 812 -30.37 5.30 -32.15
C GLN A 812 -31.24 4.04 -32.21
N VAL A 813 -31.45 3.38 -31.06
CA VAL A 813 -32.51 2.39 -30.90
C VAL A 813 -33.83 3.15 -30.70
N PRO A 814 -34.85 2.98 -31.57
CA PRO A 814 -36.12 3.71 -31.46
C PRO A 814 -37.01 3.14 -30.34
N GLY A 815 -36.75 3.56 -29.10
CA GLY A 815 -37.51 3.16 -27.91
C GLY A 815 -38.64 4.13 -27.56
N ASN A 816 -39.90 3.73 -27.77
CA ASN A 816 -41.08 4.45 -27.27
C ASN A 816 -41.22 4.31 -25.75
N ILE A 817 -40.74 5.29 -24.97
CA ILE A 817 -41.13 5.49 -23.56
C ILE A 817 -41.40 6.98 -23.32
N SER A 818 -42.57 7.30 -22.78
CA SER A 818 -43.02 8.67 -22.51
C SER A 818 -42.40 9.23 -21.22
N SER A 819 -41.57 10.28 -21.34
CA SER A 819 -41.06 11.02 -20.18
C SER A 819 -42.06 12.07 -19.68
N SER A 820 -42.58 11.91 -18.46
CA SER A 820 -43.41 12.91 -17.80
C SER A 820 -42.57 14.05 -17.22
N THR A 821 -42.68 15.25 -17.80
CA THR A 821 -41.98 16.45 -17.30
C THR A 821 -42.53 16.88 -15.94
N ILE A 822 -41.69 16.85 -14.90
CA ILE A 822 -41.97 17.53 -13.62
C ILE A 822 -41.13 18.81 -13.59
N THR A 823 -41.80 19.96 -13.68
CA THR A 823 -41.17 21.27 -13.75
C THR A 823 -40.86 21.80 -12.35
N ALA A 824 -39.59 21.77 -11.93
CA ALA A 824 -39.15 22.36 -10.68
C ALA A 824 -38.88 23.87 -10.85
N THR A 825 -39.85 24.71 -10.49
CA THR A 825 -39.70 26.17 -10.46
C THR A 825 -39.19 26.66 -9.10
N SER A 826 -38.01 27.29 -9.05
CA SER A 826 -37.52 28.03 -7.89
C SER A 826 -37.03 29.43 -8.31
N SER A 827 -37.76 30.46 -7.86
CA SER A 827 -37.41 31.87 -8.07
C SER A 827 -36.38 32.36 -7.04
N PRO A 828 -35.44 33.26 -7.41
CA PRO A 828 -34.54 33.87 -6.43
C PRO A 828 -35.26 34.96 -5.64
N THR A 829 -35.16 34.92 -4.30
CA THR A 829 -35.56 36.02 -3.42
C THR A 829 -34.41 36.45 -2.52
N SER A 830 -33.97 37.68 -2.67
CA SER A 830 -32.86 38.27 -1.94
C SER A 830 -33.32 38.97 -0.66
N SER A 831 -32.81 38.54 0.49
CA SER A 831 -32.88 39.33 1.73
C SER A 831 -31.78 38.89 2.69
N GLY A 832 -30.81 39.76 2.96
CA GLY A 832 -29.79 39.52 3.98
C GLY A 832 -29.65 40.73 4.90
N LYS A 833 -29.56 40.48 6.21
CA LYS A 833 -28.84 41.33 7.18
C LYS A 833 -28.82 40.72 8.59
N LEU A 834 -27.60 40.73 9.16
CA LEU A 834 -27.25 40.97 10.57
C LEU A 834 -27.69 40.01 11.70
N LEU A 835 -26.84 40.07 12.74
CA LEU A 835 -26.89 39.52 14.11
C LEU A 835 -26.19 38.16 14.31
N GLU A 836 -25.37 37.97 15.36
CA GLU A 836 -24.55 38.93 16.14
C GLU A 836 -23.41 38.13 16.82
N GLU A 837 -22.34 38.78 17.30
CA GLU A 837 -21.26 38.09 18.01
C GLU A 837 -21.69 37.63 19.41
N ILE A 838 -21.46 36.36 19.75
CA ILE A 838 -21.57 35.84 21.12
C ILE A 838 -20.23 35.22 21.52
N HIS A 839 -19.46 35.96 22.32
CA HIS A 839 -18.35 35.42 23.10
C HIS A 839 -18.87 34.71 24.35
N THR A 840 -18.40 33.49 24.61
CA THR A 840 -18.34 32.83 25.94
C THR A 840 -17.36 31.63 25.84
N PRO A 841 -16.85 31.05 26.95
CA PRO A 841 -15.40 31.08 27.18
C PRO A 841 -14.62 29.83 26.74
N VAL A 842 -13.30 29.94 26.85
CA VAL A 842 -12.34 28.84 26.72
C VAL A 842 -12.45 27.89 27.92
N GLU A 843 -12.64 26.60 27.67
CA GLU A 843 -12.31 25.51 28.59
C GLU A 843 -11.58 24.38 27.82
N ASP A 844 -10.60 23.75 28.47
CA ASP A 844 -9.60 22.88 27.81
C ASP A 844 -10.16 21.53 27.33
N SER A 845 -10.04 21.26 26.02
CA SER A 845 -10.46 19.97 25.42
C SER A 845 -9.65 19.53 24.19
N SER A 846 -8.50 20.15 23.91
CA SER A 846 -7.67 19.88 22.73
C SER A 846 -6.53 18.88 23.00
N ASN A 847 -6.82 17.57 23.12
CA ASN A 847 -5.76 16.58 23.41
C ASN A 847 -6.06 15.09 23.05
N MET A 848 -6.77 14.79 21.94
CA MET A 848 -7.31 13.42 21.73
C MET A 848 -7.51 12.95 20.27
N LYS A 849 -6.76 13.45 19.27
CA LYS A 849 -7.28 13.48 17.87
C LYS A 849 -6.50 12.89 16.69
N PHE A 850 -5.22 12.48 16.77
CA PHE A 850 -4.37 12.52 15.54
C PHE A 850 -3.57 11.29 15.07
N ALA A 851 -3.45 10.17 15.80
CA ALA A 851 -2.61 9.04 15.34
C ALA A 851 -3.33 8.07 14.37
N PHE A 852 -3.96 6.96 14.79
CA PHE A 852 -4.73 6.11 13.86
C PHE A 852 -5.95 6.83 13.24
N SER A 853 -6.48 7.84 13.92
CA SER A 853 -7.45 8.75 13.31
C SER A 853 -6.94 9.30 11.98
N SER A 854 -5.64 9.32 11.71
CA SER A 854 -5.08 9.61 10.40
C SER A 854 -5.44 8.61 9.30
N PHE A 855 -5.60 7.30 9.54
CA PHE A 855 -6.07 6.40 8.47
C PHE A 855 -7.53 6.72 8.11
N MET A 856 -8.42 6.71 9.12
CA MET A 856 -9.84 6.93 8.93
C MET A 856 -10.21 8.39 8.60
N SER A 857 -9.43 9.36 9.08
CA SER A 857 -9.54 10.76 8.67
C SER A 857 -8.70 11.11 7.45
N GLN A 858 -7.81 10.27 6.93
CA GLN A 858 -7.32 10.41 5.54
C GLN A 858 -8.39 9.95 4.57
N VAL A 859 -9.09 8.84 4.85
CA VAL A 859 -10.33 8.51 4.14
C VAL A 859 -11.33 9.68 4.26
N THR A 860 -11.59 10.17 5.47
CA THR A 860 -12.56 11.26 5.72
C THR A 860 -12.06 12.69 5.35
N SER A 861 -10.77 12.91 5.02
CA SER A 861 -10.25 14.23 4.56
C SER A 861 -10.05 14.30 3.05
N LEU A 862 -9.66 13.19 2.42
CA LEU A 862 -9.86 13.00 0.97
C LEU A 862 -11.35 13.14 0.57
N LEU A 863 -12.26 13.03 1.55
CA LEU A 863 -13.70 13.32 1.46
C LEU A 863 -14.13 14.71 1.96
N ARG A 864 -13.29 15.49 2.67
CA ARG A 864 -13.66 16.83 3.20
C ARG A 864 -13.08 17.99 2.39
N ASP A 865 -12.00 17.80 1.64
CA ASP A 865 -11.43 18.85 0.78
C ASP A 865 -12.34 19.22 -0.42
N GLU A 866 -13.43 18.47 -0.65
CA GLU A 866 -14.40 18.69 -1.73
C GLU A 866 -15.12 20.05 -1.69
N VAL A 867 -15.23 20.67 -0.52
CA VAL A 867 -16.07 21.88 -0.31
C VAL A 867 -15.58 23.10 -1.10
N MET A 868 -14.29 23.17 -1.46
CA MET A 868 -13.72 24.28 -2.26
C MET A 868 -13.36 23.91 -3.70
N ALA A 869 -13.34 22.61 -4.07
CA ALA A 869 -12.98 22.15 -5.41
C ALA A 869 -14.19 21.78 -6.30
N SER A 870 -15.38 21.65 -5.71
CA SER A 870 -16.62 21.16 -6.36
C SER A 870 -17.21 22.07 -7.47
N SER A 871 -16.63 23.25 -7.70
CA SER A 871 -17.09 24.22 -8.71
C SER A 871 -16.59 23.96 -10.15
N ALA A 872 -15.67 23.02 -10.36
CA ALA A 872 -15.00 22.80 -11.66
C ALA A 872 -15.24 21.41 -12.32
N GLY A 873 -15.90 20.46 -11.64
CA GLY A 873 -15.85 19.05 -12.02
C GLY A 873 -17.02 18.45 -12.83
N SER A 874 -18.25 18.97 -12.70
CA SER A 874 -19.48 18.19 -13.00
C SER A 874 -20.22 18.53 -14.31
N ALA A 875 -19.77 19.53 -15.08
CA ALA A 875 -20.61 20.21 -16.08
C ALA A 875 -20.40 19.80 -17.56
N PHE A 876 -19.80 18.63 -17.86
CA PHE A 876 -19.40 18.28 -19.25
C PHE A 876 -19.83 16.90 -19.79
N PHE A 877 -20.81 16.22 -19.18
CA PHE A 877 -21.41 15.00 -19.76
C PHE A 877 -22.41 15.29 -20.88
N GLY A 878 -21.91 15.83 -22.00
CA GLY A 878 -22.58 15.73 -23.30
C GLY A 878 -22.64 14.28 -23.80
N ARG A 879 -23.54 13.97 -24.74
CA ARG A 879 -23.64 12.63 -25.35
C ARG A 879 -22.30 12.27 -26.01
N SER A 880 -21.60 11.28 -25.44
CA SER A 880 -20.27 10.90 -25.90
C SER A 880 -20.29 10.21 -27.26
N VAL A 881 -19.27 10.53 -28.07
CA VAL A 881 -18.85 9.75 -29.23
C VAL A 881 -17.78 8.78 -28.73
N SER A 882 -17.89 7.50 -29.11
CA SER A 882 -16.89 6.50 -28.75
C SER A 882 -15.74 6.54 -29.77
N ARG A 883 -14.61 7.11 -29.35
CA ARG A 883 -13.42 7.30 -30.19
C ARG A 883 -12.47 6.11 -30.04
N VAL A 884 -12.08 5.51 -31.17
CA VAL A 884 -11.14 4.39 -31.24
C VAL A 884 -9.90 4.81 -32.03
N SER A 885 -8.69 4.52 -31.51
CA SER A 885 -7.42 4.78 -32.19
C SER A 885 -6.78 3.45 -32.62
N LEU A 886 -6.47 3.31 -33.92
CA LEU A 886 -5.82 2.15 -34.51
C LEU A 886 -4.46 2.58 -35.11
N PRO A 887 -3.33 2.01 -34.65
CA PRO A 887 -2.04 2.22 -35.30
C PRO A 887 -1.99 1.45 -36.63
N ALA A 888 -1.56 2.14 -37.68
CA ALA A 888 -1.38 1.59 -39.02
C ALA A 888 0.04 1.89 -39.52
N LEU A 889 0.50 1.08 -40.47
CA LEU A 889 1.77 1.28 -41.16
C LEU A 889 1.51 1.61 -42.63
N THR A 890 2.25 2.57 -43.16
CA THR A 890 2.27 2.84 -44.60
C THR A 890 3.02 1.73 -45.33
N ALA A 891 2.74 1.56 -46.62
CA ALA A 891 3.56 0.68 -47.45
C ALA A 891 4.95 1.29 -47.64
N THR A 892 6.01 0.60 -47.23
CA THR A 892 7.40 1.03 -47.40
C THR A 892 8.16 0.11 -48.35
N GLY A 893 9.06 0.68 -49.16
CA GLY A 893 9.92 -0.05 -50.11
C GLY A 893 9.73 0.35 -51.58
N LYS A 894 10.49 -0.30 -52.48
CA LYS A 894 10.45 -0.01 -53.93
C LYS A 894 9.10 -0.39 -54.54
N GLY A 895 8.40 0.60 -55.07
CA GLY A 895 7.07 0.43 -55.69
C GLY A 895 5.91 0.80 -54.76
N ALA A 896 6.18 1.15 -53.50
CA ALA A 896 5.20 1.87 -52.69
C ALA A 896 4.97 3.27 -53.28
N VAL A 897 3.71 3.71 -53.25
CA VAL A 897 3.27 5.06 -53.60
C VAL A 897 2.77 5.70 -52.30
N PRO A 898 3.12 6.96 -51.99
CA PRO A 898 2.54 7.66 -50.84
C PRO A 898 1.01 7.65 -50.91
N LEU A 899 0.33 7.57 -49.77
CA LEU A 899 -1.11 7.84 -49.74
C LEU A 899 -1.39 9.24 -50.28
N ALA A 900 -2.48 9.38 -51.02
CA ALA A 900 -2.90 10.68 -51.52
C ALA A 900 -3.31 11.61 -50.36
N ASP A 901 -3.02 12.91 -50.54
CA ASP A 901 -3.56 13.97 -49.69
C ASP A 901 -5.08 14.09 -50.02
N VAL A 902 -5.92 13.81 -49.03
CA VAL A 902 -7.40 13.73 -49.13
C VAL A 902 -8.00 14.61 -48.03
N GLU A 903 -9.29 14.96 -48.12
CA GLU A 903 -9.98 15.75 -47.08
C GLU A 903 -10.54 14.86 -45.95
N GLU A 904 -10.78 15.43 -44.76
CA GLU A 904 -11.36 14.69 -43.64
C GLU A 904 -12.77 14.20 -43.99
N ALA A 905 -12.99 12.88 -43.88
CA ALA A 905 -14.17 12.20 -44.41
C ALA A 905 -15.45 12.49 -43.58
N THR A 906 -15.97 13.71 -43.72
CA THR A 906 -17.29 14.09 -43.22
C THR A 906 -18.36 13.47 -44.12
N LEU A 907 -18.98 12.39 -43.64
CA LEU A 907 -20.18 11.84 -44.29
C LEU A 907 -21.24 12.94 -44.40
N PRO A 908 -21.78 13.22 -45.60
CA PRO A 908 -22.82 14.23 -45.77
C PRO A 908 -24.07 13.84 -44.98
N ALA A 909 -24.82 14.84 -44.52
CA ALA A 909 -26.10 14.62 -43.85
C ALA A 909 -27.01 13.73 -44.73
N PRO A 910 -27.78 12.81 -44.13
CA PRO A 910 -28.51 11.79 -44.88
C PRO A 910 -29.45 12.41 -45.89
N TRP A 911 -29.28 12.05 -47.16
CA TRP A 911 -30.14 12.50 -48.25
C TRP A 911 -31.57 12.00 -48.00
N VAL A 912 -32.53 12.93 -47.93
CA VAL A 912 -33.96 12.61 -47.87
C VAL A 912 -34.41 12.18 -49.26
N SER A 913 -34.10 10.94 -49.61
CA SER A 913 -34.58 10.28 -50.83
C SER A 913 -35.96 9.67 -50.58
N SER A 914 -36.90 9.94 -51.48
CA SER A 914 -38.29 9.53 -51.35
C SER A 914 -38.51 8.07 -51.77
N SER A 915 -39.13 7.29 -50.89
CA SER A 915 -40.04 6.18 -51.22
C SER A 915 -39.57 5.13 -52.25
N SER A 916 -38.96 4.06 -51.77
CA SER A 916 -39.33 2.68 -52.14
C SER A 916 -38.89 1.73 -51.02
N GLY A 917 -39.60 0.62 -50.83
CA GLY A 917 -39.42 -0.25 -49.67
C GLY A 917 -38.82 -1.60 -50.03
N GLU A 918 -37.55 -1.80 -49.71
CA GLU A 918 -36.93 -3.12 -49.51
C GLU A 918 -36.11 -3.08 -48.20
N THR A 919 -36.24 -4.12 -47.38
CA THR A 919 -35.63 -4.18 -46.04
C THR A 919 -34.34 -4.97 -46.07
N ASP A 920 -33.23 -4.30 -46.39
CA ASP A 920 -31.88 -4.87 -46.29
C ASP A 920 -31.19 -4.37 -45.01
N CYS A 921 -30.58 -5.28 -44.23
CA CYS A 921 -30.10 -4.99 -42.88
C CYS A 921 -28.67 -4.39 -42.87
N GLN A 922 -28.49 -3.23 -43.51
CA GLN A 922 -27.25 -2.47 -43.42
C GLN A 922 -27.24 -1.56 -42.19
N SER A 923 -26.69 -2.05 -41.08
CA SER A 923 -26.31 -1.21 -39.94
C SER A 923 -25.15 -0.28 -40.35
N PRO A 924 -25.27 1.05 -40.24
CA PRO A 924 -24.27 1.98 -40.75
C PRO A 924 -23.03 2.04 -39.84
N CYS A 925 -22.03 1.22 -40.13
CA CYS A 925 -20.68 1.40 -39.59
C CYS A 925 -20.05 2.66 -40.19
N MET A 926 -19.96 3.74 -39.40
CA MET A 926 -19.22 4.94 -39.81
C MET A 926 -17.72 4.70 -39.74
N VAL A 927 -17.13 4.30 -40.86
CA VAL A 927 -15.67 4.27 -41.05
C VAL A 927 -15.22 5.68 -41.42
N TYR A 928 -14.54 6.35 -40.49
CA TYR A 928 -13.84 7.61 -40.77
C TYR A 928 -12.49 7.30 -41.39
N TYR A 929 -12.28 7.75 -42.62
CA TYR A 929 -10.94 7.94 -43.14
C TYR A 929 -10.39 9.25 -42.55
N LEU A 930 -9.45 9.15 -41.62
CA LEU A 930 -8.45 10.21 -41.49
C LEU A 930 -7.59 10.15 -42.75
N PRO A 931 -7.57 11.21 -43.58
CA PRO A 931 -6.72 11.26 -44.75
C PRO A 931 -5.27 11.47 -44.34
N CYS A 932 -4.33 11.29 -45.27
CA CYS A 932 -2.97 11.77 -45.06
C CYS A 932 -2.94 13.30 -45.03
N ARG A 933 -3.09 13.89 -43.82
CA ARG A 933 -2.05 14.72 -43.18
C ARG A 933 -2.46 15.39 -41.86
N ARG A 934 -1.44 15.59 -41.01
CA ARG A 934 -1.42 16.44 -39.79
C ARG A 934 -2.18 15.94 -38.54
N THR A 935 -2.04 14.67 -38.17
CA THR A 935 -2.05 14.30 -36.74
C THR A 935 -0.69 14.64 -36.12
N LEU A 936 -0.65 15.60 -35.18
CA LEU A 936 0.60 15.97 -34.50
C LEU A 936 0.89 15.03 -33.31
N ARG A 937 1.14 13.75 -33.60
CA ARG A 937 1.87 12.90 -32.64
C ARG A 937 3.37 13.23 -32.69
N TRP A 938 4.05 13.00 -31.57
CA TRP A 938 5.51 12.88 -31.49
C TRP A 938 5.88 11.41 -31.22
N PRO A 939 6.13 10.58 -32.25
CA PRO A 939 6.61 9.22 -32.08
C PRO A 939 8.07 9.03 -32.55
N VAL A 940 8.60 7.83 -32.29
CA VAL A 940 9.93 7.36 -32.69
C VAL A 940 10.00 7.10 -34.21
N ALA A 941 10.97 7.71 -34.91
CA ALA A 941 11.31 7.39 -36.31
C ALA A 941 12.77 7.75 -36.64
N PHE A 942 13.36 7.14 -37.68
CA PHE A 942 14.78 7.29 -38.07
C PHE A 942 14.93 7.37 -39.61
N PHE A 943 16.16 7.29 -40.15
CA PHE A 943 16.52 7.33 -41.60
C PHE A 943 16.36 8.71 -42.29
N CYS A 944 16.92 8.99 -43.49
CA CYS A 944 17.68 8.22 -44.50
C CYS A 944 18.69 9.17 -45.23
N SER A 945 19.56 8.82 -46.19
CA SER A 945 19.92 7.61 -46.96
C SER A 945 21.31 7.82 -47.63
N LYS A 946 21.91 6.79 -48.27
CA LYS A 946 22.40 6.91 -49.67
C LYS A 946 22.85 5.60 -50.37
N ASN A 947 22.02 5.15 -51.31
CA ASN A 947 22.39 4.43 -52.56
C ASN A 947 23.01 3.01 -52.47
N PRO A 948 22.99 2.20 -53.58
CA PRO A 948 22.35 0.88 -53.45
C PRO A 948 23.08 -0.31 -54.08
N SER A 949 22.80 -1.54 -53.62
CA SER A 949 22.84 -2.73 -54.50
C SER A 949 22.03 -3.96 -54.02
N SER A 950 21.25 -4.51 -54.95
CA SER A 950 20.97 -5.95 -55.15
C SER A 950 20.00 -6.76 -54.25
N TYR A 951 19.49 -7.81 -54.92
CA TYR A 951 18.78 -9.04 -54.50
C TYR A 951 17.30 -9.09 -54.07
N CYS A 952 16.62 -10.03 -54.73
CA CYS A 952 15.19 -10.35 -54.78
C CYS A 952 14.70 -11.33 -53.70
N HIS A 953 13.37 -11.56 -53.75
CA HIS A 953 12.58 -12.59 -53.06
C HIS A 953 12.25 -12.27 -51.58
N GLN A 954 11.10 -12.66 -51.03
CA GLN A 954 10.00 -13.46 -51.59
C GLN A 954 8.64 -13.01 -51.02
N ALA A 955 7.59 -12.90 -51.85
CA ALA A 955 6.26 -12.45 -51.41
C ALA A 955 5.25 -13.62 -51.34
N ARG A 956 4.49 -13.74 -50.22
CA ARG A 956 3.32 -14.62 -50.11
C ARG A 956 2.21 -14.09 -49.19
N LYS A 957 1.08 -13.74 -49.82
CA LYS A 957 -0.34 -13.86 -49.40
C LYS A 957 -0.74 -13.61 -47.93
N LEU A 958 -1.52 -12.54 -47.74
CA LEU A 958 -2.83 -12.41 -47.05
C LEU A 958 -3.16 -10.91 -47.08
N GLN A 959 -4.07 -10.32 -47.87
CA GLN A 959 -5.33 -10.72 -48.51
C GLN A 959 -6.54 -10.76 -47.57
N LEU A 960 -7.46 -9.80 -47.79
CA LEU A 960 -8.62 -9.40 -46.96
C LEU A 960 -8.23 -8.63 -45.68
N LEU A 961 -8.79 -7.45 -45.40
CA LEU A 961 -9.80 -6.67 -46.15
C LEU A 961 -9.50 -5.17 -46.04
#